data_AF-A0A953XFT1-F1
#
_entry.id   AF-A0A953XFT1-F1
#
_cell.length_a   1.000
_cell.length_b   1.000
_cell.length_c   1.000
_cell.angle_alpha   90.00
_cell.angle_beta   90.00
_cell.angle_gamma   90.00
#
_symmetry.space_group_name_H-M   'P 1'
#
loop_
_entity.id
_entity.type
_entity.pdbx_description
1 polymer ?
#
loop_
_entity_poly.entity_id
_entity_poly.type
_entity_poly.pdbx_seq_one_letter_code
_entity_poly.pdbx_strand_id
1 'polypeptide(L)'
;WDPVENASFIPWLTGTAFIHSVIVTERRGMLRAWSFALIIITYCMTVIGTFLVRSGIINSVHAFGATGDVDTWFYAFLGIVFMGSLLALIWRSPLLKSDRKLESISSREASFLFNNLILVFVAAVTLVVTFWPWITKQLYGENGSEELGQNAFVMINAPLLIFVLLLMGVGPALAWRRNNAKQMLRAFLPPTASAIVVGIVNFIWLHSHDLLIATDSSGSIATVASEVRVGIQVLLWPVCAFTLVCIFMEFISGARARRRSTGENFVVSLFRLTLSNRRRYGGYIVHLGLLLVALGIYYSSLYENSGSVTAQPGGYAVISDKLSGDEYIVYFESEHRTENWDFLRDKFGMDEQRAQTYQNMLQYVRKNPDKDAGEIVEMVKKDAAKQFGGELPPFFVKNALPNMTAAVVWGVNQRDNTKVYESFDTKVRIFPYREPDNLDVQPYLDAHRKVQDLLYGDARKDGAFDDHSIGLMVARWQSTAVRLQGGAFRDQYLARRKQIAEADAKDLPAMTGLDQFGFGSASDEQLNRVRQAVLGAMDEVRQAIDALALEGVKLGPELIAVDRQIRDTVSELPKDEFAARFGLDTSDAEGYATGRFDALKDLEKFHETIEAEAAQRRNRLVVELAGRIEEDGAKEQLKALRPLSLTGLVQAHEQAEGAKAEAIQAEIDEILKDADTVAPRMRLFYDKRTGAPRMNEPVKDPYYHRTFSKDLYFILQQSKPDGTATFRYFVKPMMSLGLAGLGVMIVGIVLAFLPTMRRRRKGAAA
;
A
#
# COMPACT_ATOMS: atom_id res chain seq x y z
N TRP A 1 -2.63 5.07 10.23
CA TRP A 1 -3.54 4.94 11.39
C TRP A 1 -3.47 3.52 11.92
N ASP A 2 -2.28 2.94 11.99
CA ASP A 2 -2.07 1.67 12.66
C ASP A 2 -2.11 1.88 14.20
N PRO A 3 -2.65 0.95 14.99
CA PRO A 3 -2.78 1.12 16.45
C PRO A 3 -1.47 1.45 17.17
N VAL A 4 -0.33 0.90 16.70
CA VAL A 4 0.99 1.16 17.30
C VAL A 4 1.49 2.56 16.92
N GLU A 5 1.27 2.99 15.68
CA GLU A 5 1.55 4.37 15.28
C GLU A 5 0.72 5.37 16.10
N ASN A 6 -0.59 5.10 16.28
CA ASN A 6 -1.50 5.93 17.06
C ASN A 6 -1.05 6.01 18.53
N ALA A 7 -0.65 4.88 19.11
CA ALA A 7 -0.09 4.79 20.46
C ALA A 7 1.13 5.71 20.65
N SER A 8 1.99 5.80 19.63
CA SER A 8 3.14 6.72 19.65
C SER A 8 2.71 8.18 19.50
N PHE A 9 1.65 8.48 18.72
CA PHE A 9 1.20 9.84 18.39
C PHE A 9 0.47 10.56 19.54
N ILE A 10 -0.34 9.85 20.32
CA ILE A 10 -1.17 10.43 21.40
C ILE A 10 -0.33 11.20 22.46
N PRO A 11 0.81 10.67 22.96
CA PRO A 11 1.71 11.42 23.85
C PRO A 11 2.26 12.71 23.22
N TRP A 12 2.56 12.74 21.92
CA TRP A 12 3.05 13.95 21.25
C TRP A 12 2.02 15.06 21.25
N LEU A 13 0.73 14.74 21.05
CA LEU A 13 -0.36 15.73 21.10
C LEU A 13 -0.50 16.35 22.48
N THR A 14 -0.55 15.53 23.53
CA THR A 14 -0.70 15.97 24.92
C THR A 14 0.55 16.68 25.44
N GLY A 15 1.75 16.23 25.03
CA GLY A 15 3.02 16.89 25.31
C GLY A 15 3.15 18.24 24.59
N THR A 16 2.66 18.36 23.36
CA THR A 16 2.62 19.65 22.64
C THR A 16 1.69 20.64 23.33
N ALA A 17 0.51 20.19 23.78
CA ALA A 17 -0.39 20.99 24.59
C ALA A 17 0.29 21.44 25.91
N PHE A 18 1.08 20.56 26.54
CA PHE A 18 1.83 20.89 27.75
C PHE A 18 2.87 22.00 27.51
N ILE A 19 3.69 21.89 26.45
CA ILE A 19 4.71 22.89 26.09
C ILE A 19 4.06 24.27 25.86
N HIS A 20 2.89 24.30 25.25
CA HIS A 20 2.14 25.53 25.02
C HIS A 20 1.54 26.09 26.32
N SER A 21 1.02 25.21 27.18
CA SER A 21 0.50 25.57 28.51
C SER A 21 1.59 26.17 29.42
N VAL A 22 2.77 25.53 29.49
CA VAL A 22 3.83 25.97 30.41
C VAL A 22 4.38 27.35 30.04
N ILE A 23 4.37 27.72 28.75
CA ILE A 23 4.73 29.08 28.30
C ILE A 23 3.77 30.12 28.89
N VAL A 24 2.47 29.82 28.94
CA VAL A 24 1.47 30.70 29.56
C VAL A 24 1.67 30.76 31.07
N THR A 25 2.00 29.63 31.70
CA THR A 25 2.35 29.58 33.12
C THR A 25 3.57 30.44 33.46
N GLU A 26 4.68 30.30 32.74
CA GLU A 26 5.90 31.10 32.93
C GLU A 26 5.66 32.60 32.76
N ARG A 27 4.87 32.99 31.75
CA ARG A 27 4.69 34.40 31.40
C ARG A 27 3.58 35.11 32.18
N ARG A 28 2.56 34.38 32.65
CA ARG A 28 1.33 34.98 33.20
C ARG A 28 0.92 34.43 34.56
N GLY A 29 1.56 33.37 35.06
CA GLY A 29 1.17 32.73 36.32
C GLY A 29 -0.20 32.04 36.25
N MET A 30 -0.65 31.67 35.05
CA MET A 30 -1.94 31.03 34.78
C MET A 30 -1.77 29.56 34.35
N LEU A 31 -2.83 28.76 34.41
CA LEU A 31 -2.86 27.37 33.94
C LEU A 31 -1.84 26.44 34.64
N ARG A 32 -1.42 26.75 35.87
CA ARG A 32 -0.47 25.91 36.64
C ARG A 32 -0.98 24.48 36.79
N ALA A 33 -2.17 24.31 37.37
CA ALA A 33 -2.80 23.00 37.56
C ALA A 33 -3.02 22.25 36.24
N TRP A 34 -3.44 22.97 35.19
CA TRP A 34 -3.62 22.41 33.85
C TRP A 34 -2.31 21.90 33.24
N SER A 35 -1.20 22.62 33.40
CA SER A 35 0.11 22.16 32.93
C SER A 35 0.55 20.88 33.64
N PHE A 36 0.34 20.77 34.96
CA PHE A 36 0.60 19.53 35.68
C PHE A 36 -0.30 18.38 35.23
N ALA A 37 -1.60 18.64 35.00
CA ALA A 37 -2.50 17.62 34.46
C ALA A 37 -2.04 17.12 33.08
N LEU A 38 -1.63 18.02 32.18
CA LEU A 38 -1.17 17.66 30.85
C LEU A 38 0.10 16.80 30.86
N ILE A 39 1.09 17.10 31.72
CA ILE A 39 2.31 16.27 31.79
C ILE A 39 2.04 14.90 32.42
N ILE A 40 1.12 14.82 33.39
CA ILE A 40 0.65 13.55 33.96
C ILE A 40 -0.05 12.72 32.87
N ILE A 41 -0.97 13.32 32.11
CA ILE A 41 -1.65 12.67 30.98
C ILE A 41 -0.62 12.21 29.95
N THR A 42 0.32 13.07 29.56
CA THR A 42 1.39 12.73 28.60
C THR A 42 2.14 11.47 29.05
N TYR A 43 2.57 11.43 30.31
CA TYR A 43 3.24 10.27 30.88
C TYR A 43 2.34 9.01 30.86
N CYS A 44 1.09 9.12 31.32
CA CYS A 44 0.15 8.00 31.30
C CYS A 44 -0.07 7.47 29.87
N MET A 45 -0.17 8.37 28.88
CA MET A 45 -0.30 7.98 27.47
C MET A 45 0.94 7.25 26.94
N THR A 46 2.16 7.61 27.38
CA THR A 46 3.37 6.84 27.00
C THR A 46 3.35 5.41 27.56
N VAL A 47 2.85 5.24 28.79
CA VAL A 47 2.70 3.92 29.41
C VAL A 47 1.62 3.11 28.69
N ILE A 48 0.47 3.72 28.39
CA ILE A 48 -0.60 3.10 27.58
C ILE A 48 -0.09 2.69 26.21
N GLY A 49 0.72 3.53 25.55
CA GLY A 49 1.30 3.19 24.26
C GLY A 49 2.20 1.95 24.33
N THR A 50 2.99 1.82 25.40
CA THR A 50 3.80 0.62 25.64
C THR A 50 2.92 -0.62 25.85
N PHE A 51 1.83 -0.48 26.61
CA PHE A 51 0.84 -1.53 26.82
C PHE A 51 0.19 -1.98 25.50
N LEU A 52 -0.21 -1.04 24.63
CA LEU A 52 -0.83 -1.34 23.33
C LEU A 52 0.07 -2.19 22.43
N VAL A 53 1.38 -1.92 22.43
CA VAL A 53 2.36 -2.62 21.58
C VAL A 53 2.73 -4.01 22.11
N ARG A 54 2.54 -4.27 23.41
CA ARG A 54 3.05 -5.47 24.10
C ARG A 54 1.98 -6.44 24.61
N SER A 55 0.75 -5.97 24.81
CA SER A 55 -0.33 -6.77 25.39
C SER A 55 -0.97 -7.76 24.42
N GLY A 56 -0.86 -7.52 23.11
CA GLY A 56 -1.55 -8.30 22.09
C GLY A 56 -3.08 -8.11 22.08
N ILE A 57 -3.59 -7.06 22.75
CA ILE A 57 -5.03 -6.78 22.84
C ILE A 57 -5.61 -6.19 21.55
N ILE A 58 -4.74 -5.65 20.68
CA ILE A 58 -5.10 -5.13 19.36
C ILE A 58 -4.18 -5.78 18.32
N ASN A 59 -4.75 -6.12 17.16
CA ASN A 59 -3.99 -6.60 16.02
C ASN A 59 -3.25 -5.43 15.37
N SER A 60 -1.93 -5.55 15.21
CA SER A 60 -1.13 -4.59 14.45
C SER A 60 0.08 -5.30 13.88
N VAL A 61 0.47 -4.89 12.67
CA VAL A 61 1.68 -5.36 11.98
C VAL A 61 2.96 -4.95 12.70
N HIS A 62 2.89 -3.94 13.57
CA HIS A 62 4.02 -3.45 14.37
C HIS A 62 3.97 -3.93 15.83
N ALA A 63 2.97 -4.74 16.21
CA ALA A 63 2.88 -5.25 17.57
C ALA A 63 3.87 -6.42 17.77
N PHE A 64 4.56 -6.41 18.91
CA PHE A 64 5.45 -7.50 19.30
C PHE A 64 4.68 -8.39 20.27
N GLY A 65 4.27 -9.58 19.79
CA GLY A 65 3.28 -10.46 20.42
C GLY A 65 3.48 -10.84 21.90
N ALA A 66 2.38 -11.35 22.45
CA ALA A 66 2.07 -11.60 23.87
C ALA A 66 3.07 -12.52 24.60
N THR A 67 3.92 -11.90 25.42
CA THR A 67 4.53 -12.59 26.56
C THR A 67 3.49 -12.63 27.68
N GLY A 68 2.96 -13.82 27.98
CA GLY A 68 1.97 -14.03 29.05
C GLY A 68 2.40 -13.37 30.37
N ASP A 69 1.41 -12.79 31.06
CA ASP A 69 1.44 -12.10 32.35
C ASP A 69 1.87 -10.62 32.38
N VAL A 70 2.36 -10.03 31.27
CA VAL A 70 2.81 -8.62 31.29
C VAL A 70 1.66 -7.61 31.41
N ASP A 71 0.48 -7.95 30.92
CA ASP A 71 -0.70 -7.08 30.91
C ASP A 71 -1.16 -6.67 32.32
N THR A 72 -1.21 -7.62 33.25
CA THR A 72 -1.65 -7.41 34.64
C THR A 72 -0.74 -6.44 35.38
N TRP A 73 0.58 -6.61 35.24
CA TRP A 73 1.56 -5.72 35.84
C TRP A 73 1.51 -4.31 35.24
N PHE A 74 1.25 -4.19 33.93
CA PHE A 74 1.06 -2.90 33.27
C PHE A 74 -0.19 -2.18 33.75
N TYR A 75 -1.33 -2.86 33.89
CA TYR A 75 -2.54 -2.27 34.43
C TYR A 75 -2.37 -1.81 35.87
N ALA A 76 -1.74 -2.64 36.71
CA ALA A 76 -1.45 -2.28 38.10
C ALA A 76 -0.52 -1.05 38.15
N PHE A 77 0.56 -1.04 37.37
CA PHE A 77 1.49 0.09 37.29
C PHE A 77 0.80 1.37 36.79
N LEU A 78 0.03 1.29 35.71
CA LEU A 78 -0.72 2.42 35.16
C LEU A 78 -1.73 2.95 36.17
N GLY A 79 -2.46 2.07 36.85
CA GLY A 79 -3.41 2.44 37.91
C GLY A 79 -2.73 3.15 39.08
N ILE A 80 -1.61 2.62 39.57
CA ILE A 80 -0.82 3.21 40.66
C ILE A 80 -0.29 4.58 40.24
N VAL A 81 0.31 4.71 39.06
CA VAL A 81 0.89 5.98 38.61
C VAL A 81 -0.21 7.01 38.36
N PHE A 82 -1.30 6.63 37.69
CA PHE A 82 -2.40 7.53 37.40
C PHE A 82 -3.08 8.01 38.70
N MET A 83 -3.44 7.10 39.60
CA MET A 83 -4.05 7.45 40.88
C MET A 83 -3.10 8.22 41.79
N GLY A 84 -1.85 7.78 41.91
CA GLY A 84 -0.84 8.48 42.71
C GLY A 84 -0.60 9.91 42.21
N SER A 85 -0.48 10.10 40.90
CA SER A 85 -0.31 11.42 40.29
C SER A 85 -1.55 12.29 40.45
N LEU A 86 -2.76 11.73 40.29
CA LEU A 86 -4.02 12.44 40.48
C LEU A 86 -4.20 12.89 41.94
N LEU A 87 -3.95 11.99 42.89
CA LEU A 87 -4.00 12.31 44.32
C LEU A 87 -2.97 13.37 44.68
N ALA A 88 -1.74 13.27 44.17
CA ALA A 88 -0.72 14.28 44.37
C ALA A 88 -1.13 15.65 43.81
N LEU A 89 -1.75 15.68 42.62
CA LEU A 89 -2.26 16.90 41.98
C LEU A 89 -3.38 17.53 42.81
N ILE A 90 -4.34 16.73 43.28
CA ILE A 90 -5.44 17.20 44.14
C ILE A 90 -4.90 17.73 45.47
N TRP A 91 -4.00 16.98 46.11
CA TRP A 91 -3.39 17.36 47.39
C TRP A 91 -2.57 18.65 47.29
N ARG A 92 -1.83 18.83 46.20
CA ARG A 92 -1.03 20.03 45.93
C ARG A 92 -1.80 21.14 45.22
N SER A 93 -3.07 20.93 44.85
CA SER A 93 -3.89 21.92 44.15
C SER A 93 -3.95 23.30 44.83
N PRO A 94 -3.90 23.45 46.18
CA PRO A 94 -3.86 24.77 46.81
C PRO A 94 -2.61 25.58 46.45
N LEU A 95 -1.48 24.92 46.19
CA LEU A 95 -0.22 25.56 45.74
C LEU A 95 -0.24 25.91 44.25
N LEU A 96 -1.18 25.34 43.49
CA LEU A 96 -1.29 25.50 42.04
C LEU A 96 -2.38 26.50 41.63
N LYS A 97 -2.91 27.28 42.59
CA LYS A 97 -3.85 28.36 42.29
C LYS A 97 -3.20 29.35 41.31
N SER A 98 -3.97 29.72 40.30
CA SER A 98 -3.53 30.70 39.29
C SER A 98 -3.63 32.10 39.89
N ASP A 99 -2.61 32.92 39.65
CA ASP A 99 -2.55 34.28 40.19
C ASP A 99 -3.52 35.23 39.45
N ARG A 100 -4.03 34.80 38.28
CA ARG A 100 -4.85 35.60 37.35
C ARG A 100 -5.91 34.74 36.66
N LYS A 101 -7.04 35.36 36.28
CA LYS A 101 -8.13 34.75 35.49
C LYS A 101 -8.07 35.16 34.03
N LEU A 102 -8.73 34.41 33.14
CA LEU A 102 -8.89 34.80 31.73
C LEU A 102 -9.77 36.04 31.62
N GLU A 103 -9.23 37.11 31.04
CA GLU A 103 -9.91 38.41 30.93
C GLU A 103 -10.71 38.56 29.62
N SER A 104 -10.37 37.80 28.57
CA SER A 104 -11.08 37.82 27.28
C SER A 104 -10.89 36.52 26.50
N ILE A 105 -11.94 36.08 25.79
CA ILE A 105 -11.92 34.94 24.87
C ILE A 105 -11.15 35.28 23.57
N SER A 106 -11.08 36.56 23.20
CA SER A 106 -10.27 37.05 22.07
C SER A 106 -8.91 37.57 22.55
N SER A 107 -8.17 36.68 23.20
CA SER A 107 -6.83 36.96 23.74
C SER A 107 -5.84 35.88 23.35
N ARG A 108 -4.55 36.22 23.41
CA ARG A 108 -3.49 35.23 23.21
C ARG A 108 -3.58 34.11 24.24
N GLU A 109 -3.91 34.42 25.51
CA GLU A 109 -4.12 33.41 26.56
C GLU A 109 -5.22 32.40 26.18
N ALA A 110 -6.36 32.90 25.67
CA ALA A 110 -7.48 32.04 25.26
C ALA A 110 -7.13 31.18 24.03
N SER A 111 -6.40 31.72 23.06
CA SER A 111 -5.95 30.96 21.89
C SER A 111 -5.04 29.78 22.27
N PHE A 112 -4.12 29.96 23.23
CA PHE A 112 -3.33 28.86 23.78
C PHE A 112 -4.20 27.80 24.49
N LEU A 113 -5.22 28.23 25.25
CA LEU A 113 -6.15 27.29 25.91
C LEU A 113 -6.94 26.49 24.88
N PHE A 114 -7.54 27.13 23.88
CA PHE A 114 -8.28 26.44 22.81
C PHE A 114 -7.39 25.43 22.07
N ASN A 115 -6.18 25.83 21.68
CA ASN A 115 -5.20 24.94 21.09
C ASN A 115 -4.96 23.69 21.95
N ASN A 116 -4.74 23.88 23.25
CA ASN A 116 -4.49 22.77 24.17
C ASN A 116 -5.70 21.84 24.28
N LEU A 117 -6.93 22.39 24.36
CA LEU A 117 -8.16 21.61 24.43
C LEU A 117 -8.38 20.78 23.17
N ILE A 118 -8.12 21.36 21.98
CA ILE A 118 -8.27 20.63 20.71
C ILE A 118 -7.24 19.51 20.61
N LEU A 119 -5.98 19.76 20.96
CA LEU A 119 -4.94 18.72 20.95
C LEU A 119 -5.27 17.56 21.90
N VAL A 120 -5.78 17.86 23.09
CA VAL A 120 -6.27 16.84 24.04
C VAL A 120 -7.49 16.10 23.49
N PHE A 121 -8.40 16.80 22.81
CA PHE A 121 -9.58 16.19 22.21
C PHE A 121 -9.21 15.26 21.04
N VAL A 122 -8.32 15.67 20.13
CA VAL A 122 -7.77 14.82 19.06
C VAL A 122 -7.07 13.59 19.67
N ALA A 123 -6.31 13.77 20.76
CA ALA A 123 -5.68 12.67 21.48
C ALA A 123 -6.73 11.69 22.05
N ALA A 124 -7.80 12.20 22.67
CA ALA A 124 -8.88 11.39 23.23
C ALA A 124 -9.66 10.63 22.14
N VAL A 125 -10.01 11.29 21.03
CA VAL A 125 -10.66 10.64 19.88
C VAL A 125 -9.76 9.54 19.33
N THR A 126 -8.48 9.84 19.08
CA THR A 126 -7.53 8.85 18.55
C THR A 126 -7.41 7.65 19.49
N LEU A 127 -7.39 7.88 20.80
CA LEU A 127 -7.39 6.81 21.80
C LEU A 127 -8.67 5.95 21.71
N VAL A 128 -9.85 6.57 21.72
CA VAL A 128 -11.13 5.86 21.65
C VAL A 128 -11.26 5.04 20.37
N VAL A 129 -10.92 5.62 19.22
CA VAL A 129 -10.99 4.92 17.93
C VAL A 129 -9.96 3.79 17.88
N THR A 130 -8.78 3.96 18.47
CA THR A 130 -7.78 2.88 18.57
C THR A 130 -8.29 1.73 19.45
N PHE A 131 -8.94 2.01 20.58
CA PHE A 131 -9.54 0.99 21.44
C PHE A 131 -10.89 0.46 20.94
N TRP A 132 -11.41 0.99 19.83
CA TRP A 132 -12.76 0.68 19.36
C TRP A 132 -13.02 -0.83 19.22
N PRO A 133 -12.17 -1.62 18.53
CA PRO A 133 -12.41 -3.05 18.36
C PRO A 133 -12.50 -3.81 19.69
N TRP A 134 -11.71 -3.39 20.68
CA TRP A 134 -11.75 -3.96 22.02
C TRP A 134 -13.05 -3.58 22.75
N ILE A 135 -13.45 -2.31 22.68
CA ILE A 135 -14.69 -1.81 23.31
C ILE A 135 -15.90 -2.57 22.73
N THR A 136 -16.01 -2.64 21.41
CA THR A 136 -17.14 -3.29 20.74
C THR A 136 -17.14 -4.80 20.93
N LYS A 137 -15.97 -5.45 21.02
CA LYS A 137 -15.88 -6.86 21.41
C LYS A 137 -16.45 -7.12 22.81
N GLN A 138 -16.20 -6.23 23.77
CA GLN A 138 -16.73 -6.38 25.12
C GLN A 138 -18.24 -6.12 25.21
N LEU A 139 -18.77 -5.22 24.38
CA LEU A 139 -20.19 -4.87 24.38
C LEU A 139 -21.06 -5.85 23.55
N TYR A 140 -20.53 -6.34 22.43
CA TYR A 140 -21.28 -7.09 21.42
C TYR A 140 -20.77 -8.52 21.18
N GLY A 141 -19.78 -8.99 21.96
CA GLY A 141 -19.18 -10.32 21.81
C GLY A 141 -18.26 -10.45 20.60
N GLU A 142 -17.99 -11.67 20.14
CA GLU A 142 -17.05 -11.94 19.04
C GLU A 142 -17.44 -11.27 17.71
N ASN A 143 -18.74 -11.00 17.53
CA ASN A 143 -19.30 -10.31 16.37
C ASN A 143 -18.98 -8.79 16.36
N GLY A 144 -18.45 -8.24 17.45
CA GLY A 144 -18.17 -6.82 17.62
C GLY A 144 -16.72 -6.41 17.40
N SER A 145 -15.91 -7.14 16.64
CA SER A 145 -14.47 -6.85 16.48
C SER A 145 -14.12 -5.94 15.29
N GLU A 146 -15.08 -5.17 14.78
CA GLU A 146 -14.86 -4.32 13.60
C GLU A 146 -13.90 -3.15 13.87
N GLU A 147 -12.86 -3.06 13.05
CA GLU A 147 -11.98 -1.90 13.02
C GLU A 147 -12.63 -0.73 12.29
N LEU A 148 -12.62 0.45 12.92
CA LEU A 148 -13.01 1.68 12.24
C LEU A 148 -11.96 2.02 11.19
N GLY A 149 -12.36 1.98 9.90
CA GLY A 149 -11.48 2.31 8.79
C GLY A 149 -10.93 3.74 8.85
N GLN A 150 -9.89 4.01 8.05
CA GLN A 150 -9.20 5.31 7.97
C GLN A 150 -10.12 6.53 7.85
N ASN A 151 -11.27 6.38 7.18
CA ASN A 151 -12.24 7.46 7.00
C ASN A 151 -12.75 8.02 8.35
N ALA A 152 -12.96 7.18 9.37
CA ALA A 152 -13.45 7.63 10.67
C ALA A 152 -12.44 8.57 11.37
N PHE A 153 -11.15 8.22 11.32
CA PHE A 153 -10.08 9.05 11.86
C PHE A 153 -10.01 10.41 11.15
N VAL A 154 -10.02 10.39 9.80
CA VAL A 154 -9.92 11.61 8.99
C VAL A 154 -11.12 12.52 9.24
N MET A 155 -12.32 11.96 9.29
CA MET A 155 -13.57 12.70 9.45
C MET A 155 -13.60 13.55 10.74
N ILE A 156 -13.05 13.02 11.84
CA ILE A 156 -13.06 13.71 13.13
C ILE A 156 -11.78 14.55 13.32
N ASN A 157 -10.60 13.96 13.09
CA ASN A 157 -9.34 14.61 13.46
C ASN A 157 -8.91 15.68 12.46
N ALA A 158 -9.14 15.50 11.16
CA ALA A 158 -8.63 16.44 10.16
C ALA A 158 -9.23 17.85 10.29
N PRO A 159 -10.56 18.05 10.47
CA PRO A 159 -11.12 19.38 10.73
C PRO A 159 -10.53 20.07 11.96
N LEU A 160 -10.34 19.31 13.04
CA LEU A 160 -9.74 19.80 14.28
C LEU A 160 -8.29 20.23 14.10
N LEU A 161 -7.51 19.44 13.36
CA LEU A 161 -6.11 19.75 13.06
C LEU A 161 -5.98 20.95 12.12
N ILE A 162 -6.87 21.12 11.13
CA ILE A 162 -6.95 22.34 10.30
C ILE A 162 -7.23 23.55 11.20
N PHE A 163 -8.12 23.42 12.17
CA PHE A 163 -8.40 24.50 13.10
C PHE A 163 -7.19 24.81 14.02
N VAL A 164 -6.40 23.81 14.42
CA VAL A 164 -5.11 24.03 15.10
C VAL A 164 -4.13 24.81 14.19
N LEU A 165 -4.02 24.45 12.91
CA LEU A 165 -3.19 25.19 11.95
C LEU A 165 -3.62 26.66 11.83
N LEU A 166 -4.92 26.95 11.86
CA LEU A 166 -5.43 28.32 11.90
C LEU A 166 -5.03 29.04 13.20
N LEU A 167 -5.19 28.39 14.36
CA LEU A 167 -4.81 28.96 15.66
C LEU A 167 -3.31 29.23 15.77
N MET A 168 -2.45 28.47 15.08
CA MET A 168 -1.02 28.74 15.00
C MET A 168 -0.70 30.09 14.34
N GLY A 169 -1.56 30.57 13.43
CA GLY A 169 -1.46 31.91 12.85
C GLY A 169 -2.13 32.97 13.72
N VAL A 170 -3.33 32.68 14.24
CA VAL A 170 -4.14 33.62 15.04
C VAL A 170 -3.48 33.95 16.39
N GLY A 171 -3.03 32.95 17.14
CA GLY A 171 -2.51 33.10 18.49
C GLY A 171 -1.35 34.10 18.60
N PRO A 172 -0.29 33.99 17.79
CA PRO A 172 0.82 34.95 17.77
C PRO A 172 0.42 36.38 17.41
N ALA A 173 -0.59 36.56 16.54
CA ALA A 173 -1.05 37.87 16.10
C ALA A 173 -1.91 38.61 17.16
N LEU A 174 -2.61 37.87 18.02
CA LEU A 174 -3.41 38.45 19.11
C LEU A 174 -2.52 39.04 20.21
N ALA A 175 -2.90 40.19 20.78
CA ALA A 175 -2.27 40.73 21.99
C ALA A 175 -2.66 39.93 23.25
N TRP A 176 -1.86 40.09 24.31
CA TRP A 176 -2.20 39.59 25.64
C TRP A 176 -3.34 40.44 26.27
N ARG A 177 -4.27 39.82 27.01
CA ARG A 177 -5.48 40.42 27.63
C ARG A 177 -6.59 40.86 26.69
N ARG A 178 -6.46 42.03 26.04
CA ARG A 178 -7.50 42.65 25.22
C ARG A 178 -6.91 43.24 23.95
N ASN A 179 -7.61 43.03 22.86
CA ASN A 179 -7.24 43.54 21.55
C ASN A 179 -8.09 44.76 21.19
N ASN A 180 -7.48 45.73 20.49
CA ASN A 180 -8.21 46.82 19.85
C ASN A 180 -8.69 46.37 18.47
N ALA A 181 -9.97 46.57 18.16
CA ALA A 181 -10.57 46.18 16.88
C ALA A 181 -9.81 46.69 15.64
N LYS A 182 -9.33 47.95 15.67
CA LYS A 182 -8.53 48.52 14.56
C LYS A 182 -7.17 47.85 14.41
N GLN A 183 -6.56 47.42 15.52
CA GLN A 183 -5.28 46.71 15.49
C GLN A 183 -5.46 45.27 15.00
N MET A 184 -6.53 44.58 15.43
CA MET A 184 -6.88 43.25 14.91
C MET A 184 -7.13 43.29 13.41
N LEU A 185 -7.94 44.24 12.93
CA LEU A 185 -8.24 44.34 11.51
C LEU A 185 -6.95 44.53 10.69
N ARG A 186 -6.04 45.42 11.09
CA ARG A 186 -4.76 45.61 10.39
C ARG A 186 -3.84 44.39 10.44
N ALA A 187 -3.87 43.63 11.54
CA ALA A 187 -3.06 42.43 11.70
C ALA A 187 -3.58 41.26 10.85
N PHE A 188 -4.90 41.09 10.77
CA PHE A 188 -5.55 39.97 10.08
C PHE A 188 -5.92 40.25 8.63
N LEU A 189 -5.99 41.51 8.19
CA LEU A 189 -6.36 41.85 6.82
C LEU A 189 -5.41 41.20 5.78
N PRO A 190 -4.06 41.31 5.88
CA PRO A 190 -3.19 40.66 4.89
C PRO A 190 -3.27 39.12 4.91
N PRO A 191 -3.22 38.43 6.07
CA PRO A 191 -3.44 36.98 6.14
C PRO A 191 -4.78 36.55 5.54
N THR A 192 -5.89 37.21 5.89
CA THR A 192 -7.22 36.87 5.37
C THR A 192 -7.31 37.10 3.86
N ALA A 193 -6.74 38.19 3.35
CA ALA A 193 -6.69 38.45 1.91
C ALA A 193 -5.92 37.35 1.17
N SER A 194 -4.77 36.91 1.71
CA SER A 194 -4.02 35.79 1.13
C SER A 194 -4.80 34.47 1.14
N ALA A 195 -5.53 34.19 2.22
CA ALA A 195 -6.37 32.99 2.34
C ALA A 195 -7.49 32.97 1.30
N ILE A 196 -8.15 34.11 1.06
CA ILE A 196 -9.20 34.25 0.05
C ILE A 196 -8.64 34.03 -1.36
N VAL A 197 -7.52 34.70 -1.69
CA VAL A 197 -6.89 34.54 -3.01
C VAL A 197 -6.46 33.10 -3.26
N VAL A 198 -5.75 32.49 -2.29
CA VAL A 198 -5.33 31.09 -2.40
C VAL A 198 -6.52 30.15 -2.45
N GLY A 199 -7.62 30.45 -1.73
CA GLY A 199 -8.85 29.65 -1.78
C GLY A 199 -9.54 29.66 -3.13
N ILE A 200 -9.63 30.84 -3.75
CA ILE A 200 -10.18 30.97 -5.11
C ILE A 200 -9.30 30.21 -6.11
N VAL A 201 -7.98 30.39 -6.06
CA VAL A 201 -7.04 29.69 -6.95
C VAL A 201 -7.11 28.17 -6.75
N ASN A 202 -7.11 27.70 -5.50
CA ASN A 202 -7.24 26.29 -5.16
C ASN A 202 -8.56 25.70 -5.67
N PHE A 203 -9.68 26.41 -5.47
CA PHE A 203 -10.99 25.97 -5.95
C PHE A 203 -11.03 25.86 -7.49
N ILE A 204 -10.52 26.86 -8.21
CA ILE A 204 -10.45 26.83 -9.69
C ILE A 204 -9.54 25.69 -10.15
N TRP A 205 -8.39 25.50 -9.53
CA TRP A 205 -7.45 24.43 -9.89
C TRP A 205 -8.06 23.04 -9.65
N LEU A 206 -8.67 22.81 -8.49
CA LEU A 206 -9.35 21.56 -8.17
C LEU A 206 -10.48 21.23 -9.15
N HIS A 207 -11.26 22.23 -9.56
CA HIS A 207 -12.38 22.03 -10.49
C HIS A 207 -11.91 21.84 -11.95
N SER A 208 -10.89 22.58 -12.39
CA SER A 208 -10.36 22.48 -13.77
C SER A 208 -9.63 21.17 -14.06
N HIS A 209 -9.15 20.47 -13.03
CA HIS A 209 -8.43 19.20 -13.15
C HIS A 209 -9.22 17.99 -12.61
N ASP A 210 -10.51 18.17 -12.29
CA ASP A 210 -11.39 17.13 -11.73
C ASP A 210 -10.83 16.42 -10.47
N LEU A 211 -10.24 17.22 -9.58
CA LEU A 211 -9.56 16.73 -8.37
C LEU A 211 -10.44 16.78 -7.12
N LEU A 212 -11.68 17.25 -7.22
CA LEU A 212 -12.63 17.22 -6.11
C LEU A 212 -13.12 15.80 -5.88
N ILE A 213 -13.00 15.31 -4.64
CA ILE A 213 -13.39 13.94 -4.29
C ILE A 213 -14.73 14.00 -3.56
N ALA A 214 -15.79 14.16 -4.35
CA ALA A 214 -17.16 14.01 -3.87
C ALA A 214 -17.67 12.61 -4.18
N THR A 215 -18.32 11.97 -3.21
CA THR A 215 -19.01 10.69 -3.40
C THR A 215 -20.51 10.92 -3.38
N ASP A 216 -21.18 10.53 -4.46
CA ASP A 216 -22.64 10.51 -4.56
C ASP A 216 -23.16 9.24 -3.87
N SER A 217 -23.42 9.35 -2.56
CA SER A 217 -23.95 8.25 -1.77
C SER A 217 -25.28 8.64 -1.11
N SER A 218 -26.26 7.75 -1.15
CA SER A 218 -27.55 7.92 -0.47
C SER A 218 -27.49 7.68 1.05
N GLY A 219 -26.37 7.15 1.57
CA GLY A 219 -26.16 6.88 2.99
C GLY A 219 -25.64 8.10 3.76
N SER A 220 -26.30 8.45 4.87
CA SER A 220 -26.00 9.65 5.67
C SER A 220 -24.54 9.77 6.12
N ILE A 221 -23.90 8.68 6.54
CA ILE A 221 -22.49 8.69 7.00
C ILE A 221 -21.53 8.96 5.83
N ALA A 222 -21.78 8.35 4.67
CA ALA A 222 -20.94 8.50 3.50
C ALA A 222 -21.05 9.92 2.91
N THR A 223 -22.24 10.53 2.94
CA THR A 223 -22.42 11.95 2.58
C THR A 223 -21.60 12.87 3.49
N VAL A 224 -21.68 12.69 4.81
CA VAL A 224 -20.90 13.56 5.72
C VAL A 224 -19.39 13.32 5.55
N ALA A 225 -18.95 12.09 5.31
CA ALA A 225 -17.53 11.80 5.05
C ALA A 225 -17.03 12.46 3.74
N SER A 226 -17.88 12.47 2.70
CA SER A 226 -17.65 13.18 1.44
C SER A 226 -17.55 14.69 1.67
N GLU A 227 -18.50 15.29 2.37
CA GLU A 227 -18.49 16.73 2.70
C GLU A 227 -17.26 17.14 3.50
N VAL A 228 -16.85 16.34 4.49
CA VAL A 228 -15.64 16.61 5.28
C VAL A 228 -14.40 16.54 4.38
N ARG A 229 -14.32 15.57 3.47
CA ARG A 229 -13.20 15.44 2.53
C ARG A 229 -13.09 16.65 1.60
N VAL A 230 -14.21 17.06 1.00
CA VAL A 230 -14.28 18.27 0.17
C VAL A 230 -13.93 19.50 1.00
N GLY A 231 -14.42 19.60 2.23
CA GLY A 231 -14.08 20.66 3.17
C GLY A 231 -12.57 20.76 3.44
N ILE A 232 -11.90 19.62 3.65
CA ILE A 232 -10.43 19.56 3.79
C ILE A 232 -9.74 20.07 2.51
N GLN A 233 -10.20 19.63 1.33
CA GLN A 233 -9.66 20.04 0.03
C GLN A 233 -9.74 21.54 -0.19
N VAL A 234 -10.85 22.16 0.17
CA VAL A 234 -11.06 23.59 -0.05
C VAL A 234 -10.37 24.44 1.02
N LEU A 235 -10.32 23.99 2.28
CA LEU A 235 -9.90 24.82 3.41
C LEU A 235 -8.41 24.75 3.75
N LEU A 236 -7.73 23.63 3.49
CA LEU A 236 -6.36 23.44 3.99
C LEU A 236 -5.38 24.46 3.41
N TRP A 237 -5.39 24.66 2.09
CA TRP A 237 -4.51 25.63 1.41
C TRP A 237 -4.73 27.08 1.89
N PRO A 238 -5.97 27.60 1.94
CA PRO A 238 -6.26 28.91 2.53
C PRO A 238 -5.77 29.07 3.97
N VAL A 239 -5.99 28.06 4.81
CA VAL A 239 -5.54 28.09 6.22
C VAL A 239 -4.02 28.08 6.29
N CYS A 240 -3.35 27.27 5.47
CA CYS A 240 -1.89 27.26 5.40
C CYS A 240 -1.35 28.62 4.94
N ALA A 241 -1.95 29.23 3.91
CA ALA A 241 -1.57 30.56 3.41
C ALA A 241 -1.76 31.65 4.48
N PHE A 242 -2.91 31.65 5.16
CA PHE A 242 -3.19 32.54 6.28
C PHE A 242 -2.10 32.44 7.34
N THR A 243 -1.83 31.23 7.82
CA THR A 243 -0.88 30.99 8.90
C THR A 243 0.55 31.30 8.47
N LEU A 244 0.90 31.00 7.22
CA LEU A 244 2.18 31.34 6.61
C LEU A 244 2.40 32.87 6.65
N VAL A 245 1.44 33.65 6.16
CA VAL A 245 1.53 35.12 6.16
C VAL A 245 1.64 35.67 7.58
N CYS A 246 0.88 35.14 8.55
CA CYS A 246 1.02 35.50 9.96
C CYS A 246 2.45 35.26 10.49
N ILE A 247 3.04 34.09 10.20
CA ILE A 247 4.41 33.75 10.60
C ILE A 247 5.41 34.72 9.97
N PHE A 248 5.34 34.95 8.66
CA PHE A 248 6.24 35.88 7.97
C PHE A 248 6.12 37.31 8.47
N MET A 249 4.90 37.77 8.78
CA MET A 249 4.68 39.10 9.36
C MET A 249 5.37 39.26 10.73
N GLU A 250 5.47 38.21 11.55
CA GLU A 250 6.21 38.24 12.82
C GLU A 250 7.74 38.39 12.61
N PHE A 251 8.29 37.72 11.60
CA PHE A 251 9.70 37.89 11.21
C PHE A 251 9.97 39.28 10.65
N ILE A 252 9.14 39.75 9.72
CA ILE A 252 9.30 41.05 9.04
C ILE A 252 9.14 42.20 10.04
N SER A 253 8.11 42.15 10.88
CA SER A 253 7.83 43.20 11.88
C SER A 253 8.95 43.28 12.92
N GLY A 254 9.43 42.13 13.41
CA GLY A 254 10.56 42.08 14.32
C GLY A 254 11.87 42.59 13.70
N ALA A 255 12.16 42.23 12.44
CA ALA A 255 13.36 42.67 11.75
C ALA A 255 13.33 44.18 11.46
N ARG A 256 12.18 44.73 11.06
CA ARG A 256 11.98 46.18 10.87
C ARG A 256 12.14 46.96 12.17
N ALA A 257 11.57 46.47 13.27
CA ALA A 257 11.73 47.09 14.59
C ALA A 257 13.20 47.10 15.04
N ARG A 258 13.92 46.00 14.81
CA ARG A 258 15.36 45.94 15.09
C ARG A 258 16.15 46.91 14.22
N ARG A 259 15.95 46.90 12.89
CA ARG A 259 16.60 47.84 11.97
C ARG A 259 16.44 49.30 12.40
N ARG A 260 15.24 49.69 12.82
CA ARG A 260 14.98 51.07 13.31
C ARG A 260 15.73 51.42 14.60
N SER A 261 16.01 50.43 15.45
CA SER A 261 16.71 50.65 16.73
C SER A 261 18.22 50.48 16.66
N THR A 262 18.73 49.68 15.72
CA THR A 262 20.17 49.39 15.60
C THR A 262 20.85 50.04 14.39
N GLY A 263 20.08 50.50 13.40
CA GLY A 263 20.62 50.98 12.12
C GLY A 263 21.17 49.87 11.20
N GLU A 264 21.10 48.60 11.61
CA GLU A 264 21.56 47.45 10.82
C GLU A 264 20.73 47.29 9.53
N ASN A 265 21.32 46.69 8.48
CA ASN A 265 20.54 46.33 7.29
C ASN A 265 19.47 45.25 7.62
N PHE A 266 18.50 45.05 6.72
CA PHE A 266 17.35 44.16 7.00
C PHE A 266 17.75 42.71 7.20
N VAL A 267 18.66 42.17 6.37
CA VAL A 267 19.09 40.77 6.42
C VAL A 267 19.85 40.47 7.71
N VAL A 268 20.79 41.35 8.09
CA VAL A 268 21.52 41.25 9.36
C VAL A 268 20.57 41.39 10.55
N SER A 269 19.60 42.30 10.46
CA SER A 269 18.56 42.46 11.49
C SER A 269 17.74 41.19 11.66
N LEU A 270 17.31 40.55 10.56
CA LEU A 270 16.56 39.30 10.57
C LEU A 270 17.38 38.17 11.21
N PHE A 271 18.62 37.97 10.76
CA PHE A 271 19.48 36.90 11.28
C PHE A 271 19.79 37.10 12.77
N ARG A 272 20.20 38.31 13.18
CA ARG A 272 20.50 38.61 14.58
C ARG A 272 19.27 38.57 15.47
N LEU A 273 18.10 38.96 14.96
CA LEU A 273 16.83 38.83 15.67
C LEU A 273 16.53 37.36 15.98
N THR A 274 16.57 36.51 14.96
CA THR A 274 16.36 35.06 15.07
C THR A 274 17.32 34.45 16.08
N LEU A 275 18.61 34.76 15.99
CA LEU A 275 19.63 34.25 16.92
C LEU A 275 19.53 34.81 18.34
N SER A 276 19.00 36.02 18.52
CA SER A 276 18.81 36.62 19.85
C SER A 276 17.59 36.07 20.58
N ASN A 277 16.58 35.61 19.84
CA ASN A 277 15.29 35.13 20.35
C ASN A 277 14.99 33.70 19.87
N ARG A 278 15.99 32.81 20.02
CA ARG A 278 16.00 31.47 19.44
C ARG A 278 14.76 30.64 19.78
N ARG A 279 14.32 30.62 21.04
CA ARG A 279 13.11 29.89 21.48
C ARG A 279 11.84 30.33 20.72
N ARG A 280 11.69 31.64 20.44
CA ARG A 280 10.51 32.18 19.75
C ARG A 280 10.57 31.89 18.24
N TYR A 281 11.67 32.29 17.59
CA TYR A 281 11.78 32.16 16.14
C TYR A 281 12.05 30.72 15.69
N GLY A 282 12.73 29.91 16.53
CA GLY A 282 12.80 28.46 16.34
C GLY A 282 11.43 27.81 16.38
N GLY A 283 10.56 28.19 17.33
CA GLY A 283 9.16 27.74 17.36
C GLY A 283 8.39 28.11 16.08
N TYR A 284 8.57 29.31 15.54
CA TYR A 284 7.95 29.67 14.25
C TYR A 284 8.49 28.86 13.05
N ILE A 285 9.77 28.47 13.07
CA ILE A 285 10.33 27.56 12.05
C ILE A 285 9.71 26.17 12.18
N VAL A 286 9.50 25.66 13.41
CA VAL A 286 8.75 24.41 13.63
C VAL A 286 7.35 24.50 13.06
N HIS A 287 6.66 25.62 13.29
CA HIS A 287 5.32 25.84 12.75
C HIS A 287 5.31 25.86 11.21
N LEU A 288 6.32 26.48 10.58
CA LEU A 288 6.48 26.44 9.12
C LEU A 288 6.66 25.01 8.61
N GLY A 289 7.49 24.21 9.28
CA GLY A 289 7.67 22.80 8.94
C GLY A 289 6.36 22.00 9.07
N LEU A 290 5.54 22.29 10.09
CA LEU A 290 4.24 21.64 10.26
C LEU A 290 3.24 21.98 9.14
N LEU A 291 3.28 23.20 8.58
CA LEU A 291 2.47 23.54 7.39
C LEU A 291 2.86 22.66 6.18
N LEU A 292 4.17 22.45 5.98
CA LEU A 292 4.66 21.57 4.90
C LEU A 292 4.29 20.11 5.14
N VAL A 293 4.38 19.63 6.38
CA VAL A 293 3.90 18.29 6.76
C VAL A 293 2.41 18.13 6.47
N ALA A 294 1.59 19.11 6.84
CA ALA A 294 0.15 19.08 6.58
C ALA A 294 -0.16 19.02 5.07
N LEU A 295 0.55 19.80 4.25
CA LEU A 295 0.39 19.76 2.78
C LEU A 295 0.90 18.44 2.19
N GLY A 296 2.00 17.89 2.69
CA GLY A 296 2.50 16.57 2.27
C GLY A 296 1.51 15.44 2.57
N ILE A 297 0.93 15.42 3.78
CA ILE A 297 -0.12 14.46 4.16
C ILE A 297 -1.36 14.64 3.30
N TYR A 298 -1.77 15.89 3.06
CA TYR A 298 -2.91 16.23 2.21
C TYR A 298 -2.81 15.62 0.83
N TYR A 299 -1.69 15.83 0.13
CA TYR A 299 -1.51 15.28 -1.20
C TYR A 299 -1.36 13.76 -1.18
N SER A 300 -0.45 13.26 -0.35
CA SER A 300 -0.11 11.83 -0.29
C SER A 300 -1.25 10.93 0.20
N SER A 301 -2.26 11.48 0.88
CA SER A 301 -3.41 10.72 1.40
C SER A 301 -4.69 10.90 0.58
N LEU A 302 -4.96 12.08 0.01
CA LEU A 302 -6.19 12.31 -0.74
C LEU A 302 -6.07 11.92 -2.22
N TYR A 303 -4.88 12.05 -2.79
CA TYR A 303 -4.61 11.75 -4.20
C TYR A 303 -3.77 10.48 -4.37
N GLU A 304 -3.75 9.64 -3.34
CA GLU A 304 -3.17 8.31 -3.42
C GLU A 304 -3.94 7.47 -4.44
N ASN A 305 -3.22 6.91 -5.43
CA ASN A 305 -3.76 5.86 -6.28
C ASN A 305 -3.17 4.52 -5.82
N SER A 306 -4.01 3.55 -5.52
CA SER A 306 -3.56 2.24 -5.07
C SER A 306 -4.40 1.13 -5.68
N GLY A 307 -3.76 0.04 -6.03
CA GLY A 307 -4.43 -1.12 -6.60
C GLY A 307 -3.57 -2.38 -6.48
N SER A 308 -4.05 -3.46 -7.06
CA SER A 308 -3.31 -4.72 -7.19
C SER A 308 -3.34 -5.18 -8.64
N VAL A 309 -2.22 -5.69 -9.10
CA VAL A 309 -2.02 -6.23 -10.45
C VAL A 309 -1.58 -7.67 -10.29
N THR A 310 -2.25 -8.60 -10.97
CA THR A 310 -1.83 -10.01 -11.02
C THR A 310 -1.42 -10.32 -12.45
N ALA A 311 -0.17 -10.72 -12.65
CA ALA A 311 0.37 -10.96 -13.99
C ALA A 311 1.39 -12.11 -13.98
N GLN A 312 1.52 -12.78 -15.13
CA GLN A 312 2.67 -13.63 -15.45
C GLN A 312 3.77 -12.81 -16.14
N PRO A 313 5.02 -13.31 -16.21
CA PRO A 313 6.09 -12.64 -16.94
C PRO A 313 5.66 -12.27 -18.36
N GLY A 314 5.83 -11.00 -18.73
CA GLY A 314 5.35 -10.41 -19.97
C GLY A 314 3.98 -9.74 -19.89
N GLY A 315 3.25 -9.93 -18.80
CA GLY A 315 2.05 -9.17 -18.46
C GLY A 315 2.39 -7.76 -17.95
N TYR A 316 1.41 -6.87 -17.97
CA TYR A 316 1.60 -5.49 -17.57
C TYR A 316 0.31 -4.91 -17.00
N ALA A 317 0.38 -3.72 -16.41
CA ALA A 317 -0.78 -2.93 -16.05
C ALA A 317 -0.50 -1.45 -16.29
N VAL A 318 -1.55 -0.67 -16.56
CA VAL A 318 -1.46 0.79 -16.61
C VAL A 318 -1.84 1.34 -15.24
N ILE A 319 -0.96 2.17 -14.68
CA ILE A 319 -1.20 2.92 -13.46
C ILE A 319 -1.18 4.41 -13.77
N SER A 320 -2.06 5.17 -13.14
CA SER A 320 -2.14 6.62 -13.31
C SER A 320 -1.77 7.35 -12.02
N ASP A 321 -1.10 8.48 -12.15
CA ASP A 321 -0.94 9.44 -11.06
C ASP A 321 -2.08 10.44 -11.11
N LYS A 322 -3.00 10.31 -10.15
CA LYS A 322 -4.21 11.15 -10.08
C LYS A 322 -3.89 12.64 -10.01
N LEU A 323 -2.75 13.04 -9.44
CA LEU A 323 -2.41 14.45 -9.26
C LEU A 323 -1.86 15.08 -10.54
N SER A 324 -0.96 14.38 -11.24
CA SER A 324 -0.32 14.89 -12.46
C SER A 324 -1.10 14.57 -13.73
N GLY A 325 -1.91 13.51 -13.71
CA GLY A 325 -2.55 12.94 -14.90
C GLY A 325 -1.62 12.02 -15.70
N ASP A 326 -0.37 11.83 -15.26
CA ASP A 326 0.58 10.96 -15.95
C ASP A 326 0.21 9.48 -15.81
N GLU A 327 0.37 8.72 -16.89
CA GLU A 327 0.17 7.27 -16.88
C GLU A 327 1.49 6.51 -17.08
N TYR A 328 1.52 5.28 -16.58
CA TYR A 328 2.69 4.43 -16.59
C TYR A 328 2.32 2.98 -16.88
N ILE A 329 3.07 2.32 -17.76
CA ILE A 329 3.02 0.87 -17.93
C ILE A 329 3.94 0.24 -16.90
N VAL A 330 3.37 -0.61 -16.07
CA VAL A 330 4.06 -1.47 -15.11
C VAL A 330 4.17 -2.84 -15.74
N TYR A 331 5.34 -3.18 -16.23
CA TYR A 331 5.63 -4.42 -16.91
C TYR A 331 6.27 -5.43 -15.97
N PHE A 332 5.70 -6.62 -15.85
CA PHE A 332 6.29 -7.71 -15.06
C PHE A 332 7.27 -8.49 -15.93
N GLU A 333 8.56 -8.33 -15.68
CA GLU A 333 9.62 -8.94 -16.50
C GLU A 333 9.86 -10.40 -16.12
N SER A 334 10.08 -10.67 -14.83
CA SER A 334 10.44 -12.01 -14.37
C SER A 334 10.29 -12.17 -12.87
N GLU A 335 10.15 -13.42 -12.43
CA GLU A 335 10.30 -13.82 -11.04
C GLU A 335 11.33 -14.95 -10.95
N HIS A 336 12.22 -14.84 -9.96
CA HIS A 336 13.10 -15.91 -9.55
C HIS A 336 12.73 -16.34 -8.13
N ARG A 337 12.27 -17.58 -8.02
CA ARG A 337 12.06 -18.24 -6.73
C ARG A 337 13.37 -18.88 -6.30
N THR A 338 13.97 -18.34 -5.26
CA THR A 338 15.20 -18.86 -4.69
C THR A 338 14.87 -19.66 -3.44
N GLU A 339 14.94 -20.98 -3.55
CA GLU A 339 14.86 -21.90 -2.42
C GLU A 339 16.28 -22.10 -1.84
N ASN A 340 16.98 -21.10 -1.26
CA ASN A 340 18.21 -21.37 -0.45
C ASN A 340 18.91 -20.18 0.25
N TRP A 341 19.76 -20.60 1.22
CA TRP A 341 20.67 -19.94 2.17
C TRP A 341 21.35 -18.60 1.86
N ASP A 342 21.46 -18.18 0.59
CA ASP A 342 22.12 -16.91 0.22
C ASP A 342 21.45 -15.69 0.90
N PHE A 343 20.16 -15.82 1.19
CA PHE A 343 19.38 -14.86 1.95
C PHE A 343 19.81 -14.73 3.43
N LEU A 344 20.18 -15.83 4.11
CA LEU A 344 20.63 -15.78 5.51
C LEU A 344 21.99 -15.07 5.63
N ARG A 345 22.85 -15.19 4.63
CA ARG A 345 24.14 -14.48 4.53
C ARG A 345 23.92 -12.97 4.45
N ASP A 346 23.03 -12.53 3.56
CA ASP A 346 22.77 -11.11 3.28
C ASP A 346 22.04 -10.39 4.42
N LYS A 347 21.06 -11.05 5.06
CA LYS A 347 20.23 -10.44 6.11
C LYS A 347 20.91 -10.34 7.48
N PHE A 348 21.74 -11.31 7.85
CA PHE A 348 22.32 -11.36 9.20
C PHE A 348 23.74 -10.80 9.30
N GLY A 349 24.32 -10.31 8.19
CA GLY A 349 25.69 -9.78 8.19
C GLY A 349 26.68 -10.78 8.79
N MET A 350 26.46 -12.08 8.55
CA MET A 350 27.35 -13.11 9.06
C MET A 350 28.67 -13.01 8.29
N ASP A 351 29.79 -12.93 9.01
CA ASP A 351 31.10 -13.05 8.37
C ASP A 351 31.18 -14.37 7.58
N GLU A 352 31.97 -14.38 6.51
CA GLU A 352 32.10 -15.50 5.58
C GLU A 352 32.49 -16.81 6.30
N GLN A 353 33.21 -16.69 7.41
CA GLN A 353 33.70 -17.80 8.23
C GLN A 353 32.59 -18.45 9.07
N ARG A 354 31.67 -17.67 9.63
CA ARG A 354 30.50 -18.16 10.37
C ARG A 354 29.48 -18.79 9.44
N ALA A 355 29.17 -18.14 8.32
CA ALA A 355 28.27 -18.70 7.31
C ALA A 355 28.77 -20.08 6.81
N GLN A 356 30.07 -20.20 6.53
CA GLN A 356 30.70 -21.46 6.15
C GLN A 356 30.62 -22.51 7.26
N THR A 357 30.79 -22.12 8.53
CA THR A 357 30.70 -23.05 9.68
C THR A 357 29.29 -23.63 9.82
N TYR A 358 28.25 -22.80 9.69
CA TYR A 358 26.87 -23.25 9.71
C TYR A 358 26.52 -24.12 8.49
N GLN A 359 27.01 -23.78 7.29
CA GLN A 359 26.84 -24.60 6.08
C GLN A 359 27.49 -25.98 6.24
N ASN A 360 28.72 -26.03 6.76
CA ASN A 360 29.43 -27.28 7.00
C ASN A 360 28.68 -28.16 8.01
N MET A 361 28.11 -27.56 9.06
CA MET A 361 27.32 -28.25 10.08
C MET A 361 26.05 -28.88 9.49
N LEU A 362 25.34 -28.14 8.64
CA LEU A 362 24.11 -28.59 8.01
C LEU A 362 24.37 -29.64 6.92
N GLN A 363 25.48 -29.52 6.18
CA GLN A 363 25.98 -30.61 5.33
C GLN A 363 26.30 -31.86 6.15
N TYR A 364 26.88 -31.70 7.34
CA TYR A 364 27.16 -32.80 8.26
C TYR A 364 25.87 -33.49 8.74
N VAL A 365 24.82 -32.72 9.03
CA VAL A 365 23.47 -33.25 9.32
C VAL A 365 22.92 -34.01 8.10
N ARG A 366 22.93 -33.40 6.90
CA ARG A 366 22.43 -34.02 5.65
C ARG A 366 23.14 -35.32 5.30
N LYS A 367 24.45 -35.42 5.55
CA LYS A 367 25.27 -36.63 5.32
C LYS A 367 24.96 -37.79 6.29
N ASN A 368 24.20 -37.56 7.36
CA ASN A 368 23.80 -38.60 8.31
C ASN A 368 22.27 -38.78 8.40
N PRO A 369 21.58 -39.30 7.35
CA PRO A 369 20.19 -39.76 7.22
C PRO A 369 19.25 -39.79 8.41
N ASP A 370 19.81 -40.48 9.37
CA ASP A 370 19.20 -41.50 10.20
C ASP A 370 19.48 -41.20 11.69
N LYS A 371 20.29 -40.18 11.94
CA LYS A 371 20.76 -39.77 13.26
C LYS A 371 20.01 -38.58 13.79
N ASP A 372 19.75 -38.59 15.09
CA ASP A 372 19.11 -37.48 15.79
C ASP A 372 20.10 -36.34 16.11
N ALA A 373 19.57 -35.23 16.62
CA ALA A 373 20.38 -34.06 16.93
C ALA A 373 21.41 -34.30 18.03
N GLY A 374 21.09 -35.13 19.03
CA GLY A 374 22.02 -35.46 20.11
C GLY A 374 23.21 -36.28 19.60
N GLU A 375 22.93 -37.26 18.75
CA GLU A 375 23.95 -38.12 18.13
C GLU A 375 24.90 -37.31 17.24
N ILE A 376 24.37 -36.40 16.41
CA ILE A 376 25.20 -35.57 15.54
C ILE A 376 26.03 -34.57 16.36
N VAL A 377 25.49 -34.03 17.46
CA VAL A 377 26.23 -33.15 18.37
C VAL A 377 27.41 -33.87 19.02
N GLU A 378 27.24 -35.13 19.43
CA GLU A 378 28.34 -35.93 19.98
C GLU A 378 29.40 -36.26 18.92
N MET A 379 29.00 -36.53 17.68
CA MET A 379 29.94 -36.70 16.57
C MET A 379 30.78 -35.44 16.33
N VAL A 380 30.13 -34.27 16.29
CA VAL A 380 30.81 -32.98 16.14
C VAL A 380 31.76 -32.72 17.31
N LYS A 381 31.33 -32.97 18.54
CA LYS A 381 32.20 -32.83 19.73
C LYS A 381 33.44 -33.70 19.61
N LYS A 382 33.27 -34.96 19.18
CA LYS A 382 34.36 -35.93 19.04
C LYS A 382 35.33 -35.54 17.92
N ASP A 383 34.84 -35.02 16.81
CA ASP A 383 35.68 -34.55 15.71
C ASP A 383 36.43 -33.25 16.07
N ALA A 384 35.76 -32.32 16.74
CA ALA A 384 36.41 -31.11 17.24
C ALA A 384 37.47 -31.44 18.31
N ALA A 385 37.15 -32.35 19.24
CA ALA A 385 38.07 -32.88 20.24
C ALA A 385 39.35 -33.46 19.60
N LYS A 386 39.23 -34.22 18.50
CA LYS A 386 40.37 -34.72 17.74
C LYS A 386 41.22 -33.61 17.14
N GLN A 387 40.60 -32.56 16.60
CA GLN A 387 41.33 -31.41 16.02
C GLN A 387 42.10 -30.62 17.09
N PHE A 388 41.61 -30.60 18.33
CA PHE A 388 42.29 -29.99 19.48
C PHE A 388 43.22 -30.96 20.24
N GLY A 389 43.46 -32.17 19.72
CA GLY A 389 44.40 -33.13 20.32
C GLY A 389 43.88 -33.89 21.55
N GLY A 390 42.57 -33.93 21.78
CA GLY A 390 41.96 -34.72 22.85
C GLY A 390 40.77 -34.03 23.50
N GLU A 391 41.02 -33.12 24.45
CA GLU A 391 39.94 -32.43 25.18
C GLU A 391 39.63 -31.05 24.57
N LEU A 392 38.34 -30.70 24.54
CA LEU A 392 37.89 -29.41 24.04
C LEU A 392 38.27 -28.29 25.03
N PRO A 393 38.88 -27.18 24.57
CA PRO A 393 39.21 -26.06 25.44
C PRO A 393 37.97 -25.51 26.16
N PRO A 394 38.07 -25.09 27.43
CA PRO A 394 36.92 -24.59 28.20
C PRO A 394 36.18 -23.41 27.55
N PHE A 395 36.92 -22.53 26.87
CA PHE A 395 36.33 -21.43 26.10
C PHE A 395 35.46 -21.93 24.93
N PHE A 396 35.88 -23.00 24.25
CA PHE A 396 35.14 -23.60 23.15
C PHE A 396 33.84 -24.24 23.65
N VAL A 397 33.93 -24.99 24.75
CA VAL A 397 32.78 -25.63 25.41
C VAL A 397 31.75 -24.59 25.89
N LYS A 398 32.22 -23.45 26.43
CA LYS A 398 31.35 -22.42 26.98
C LYS A 398 30.71 -21.51 25.92
N ASN A 399 31.40 -21.24 24.82
CA ASN A 399 30.99 -20.20 23.86
C ASN A 399 30.64 -20.72 22.46
N ALA A 400 31.37 -21.71 21.92
CA ALA A 400 31.17 -22.19 20.55
C ALA A 400 30.23 -23.40 20.50
N LEU A 401 30.42 -24.34 21.42
CA LEU A 401 29.68 -25.60 21.46
C LEU A 401 28.16 -25.44 21.66
N PRO A 402 27.64 -24.51 22.48
CA PRO A 402 26.20 -24.30 22.61
C PRO A 402 25.56 -23.78 21.32
N ASN A 403 26.24 -22.88 20.61
CA ASN A 403 25.79 -22.34 19.33
C ASN A 403 25.82 -23.40 18.23
N MET A 404 26.86 -24.21 18.20
CA MET A 404 26.99 -25.38 17.32
C MET A 404 25.91 -26.43 17.60
N THR A 405 25.61 -26.69 18.87
CA THR A 405 24.54 -27.61 19.29
C THR A 405 23.17 -27.10 18.86
N ALA A 406 22.89 -25.82 19.09
CA ALA A 406 21.67 -25.18 18.64
C ALA A 406 21.52 -25.23 17.11
N ALA A 407 22.63 -25.07 16.37
CA ALA A 407 22.65 -25.18 14.91
C ALA A 407 22.31 -26.59 14.42
N VAL A 408 22.89 -27.63 15.03
CA VAL A 408 22.62 -29.03 14.69
C VAL A 408 21.19 -29.42 15.02
N VAL A 409 20.70 -29.06 16.22
CA VAL A 409 19.32 -29.31 16.64
C VAL A 409 18.33 -28.64 15.70
N TRP A 410 18.55 -27.37 15.37
CA TRP A 410 17.73 -26.67 14.39
C TRP A 410 17.83 -27.33 13.01
N GLY A 411 19.03 -27.70 12.55
CA GLY A 411 19.26 -28.35 11.27
C GLY A 411 18.58 -29.71 11.11
N VAL A 412 18.60 -30.55 12.15
CA VAL A 412 17.88 -31.84 12.17
C VAL A 412 16.37 -31.62 12.16
N ASN A 413 15.86 -30.65 12.93
CA ASN A 413 14.44 -30.32 12.93
C ASN A 413 13.94 -29.75 11.59
N GLN A 414 14.84 -29.20 10.78
CA GLN A 414 14.56 -28.65 9.46
C GLN A 414 15.00 -29.56 8.31
N ARG A 415 15.53 -30.76 8.61
CA ARG A 415 16.16 -31.68 7.65
C ARG A 415 15.28 -32.03 6.45
N ASP A 416 14.00 -32.29 6.71
CA ASP A 416 13.02 -32.68 5.70
C ASP A 416 12.25 -31.48 5.12
N ASN A 417 12.61 -30.26 5.52
CA ASN A 417 11.94 -29.05 5.11
C ASN A 417 12.79 -28.32 4.05
N THR A 418 12.51 -28.57 2.78
CA THR A 418 13.11 -27.83 1.67
C THR A 418 12.63 -26.38 1.56
N LYS A 419 11.59 -25.99 2.34
CA LYS A 419 10.86 -24.72 2.23
C LYS A 419 11.06 -23.74 3.39
N VAL A 420 12.09 -23.93 4.20
CA VAL A 420 12.30 -23.12 5.44
C VAL A 420 12.58 -21.65 5.13
N TYR A 421 13.09 -21.35 3.94
CA TYR A 421 13.31 -20.00 3.43
C TYR A 421 13.10 -19.97 1.93
N GLU A 422 12.01 -19.34 1.50
CA GLU A 422 11.79 -19.02 0.09
C GLU A 422 11.91 -17.50 -0.07
N SER A 423 12.81 -17.05 -0.95
CA SER A 423 12.78 -15.68 -1.46
C SER A 423 12.19 -15.66 -2.86
N PHE A 424 11.34 -14.68 -3.09
CA PHE A 424 10.78 -14.37 -4.39
C PHE A 424 11.38 -13.04 -4.80
N ASP A 425 12.27 -13.09 -5.78
CA ASP A 425 12.98 -11.95 -6.32
C ASP A 425 12.35 -11.62 -7.68
N THR A 426 11.63 -10.51 -7.75
CA THR A 426 10.95 -10.10 -8.98
C THR A 426 11.66 -8.94 -9.65
N LYS A 427 11.48 -8.82 -10.96
CA LYS A 427 11.82 -7.63 -11.74
C LYS A 427 10.56 -7.09 -12.40
N VAL A 428 10.31 -5.82 -12.15
CA VAL A 428 9.23 -5.02 -12.71
C VAL A 428 9.86 -3.81 -13.39
N ARG A 429 9.40 -3.46 -14.58
CA ARG A 429 9.84 -2.26 -15.32
C ARG A 429 8.70 -1.27 -15.38
N ILE A 430 8.99 0.00 -15.20
CA ILE A 430 8.00 1.06 -15.31
C ILE A 430 8.37 1.96 -16.48
N PHE A 431 7.43 2.15 -17.38
CA PHE A 431 7.57 3.00 -18.56
C PHE A 431 6.58 4.15 -18.49
N PRO A 432 6.94 5.38 -18.89
CA PRO A 432 5.96 6.42 -19.12
C PRO A 432 5.01 5.97 -20.23
N TYR A 433 3.71 6.25 -20.06
CA TYR A 433 2.68 5.87 -21.01
C TYR A 433 1.89 7.07 -21.50
N ARG A 434 1.52 7.01 -22.77
CA ARG A 434 0.57 7.93 -23.37
C ARG A 434 -0.33 7.13 -24.30
N GLU A 435 -1.63 7.27 -24.08
CA GLU A 435 -2.66 6.65 -24.90
C GLU A 435 -2.49 7.06 -26.38
N PRO A 436 -2.61 6.12 -27.34
CA PRO A 436 -2.58 6.43 -28.76
C PRO A 436 -3.81 7.25 -29.20
N ASP A 437 -3.61 8.34 -29.94
CA ASP A 437 -4.70 9.23 -30.36
C ASP A 437 -5.74 8.60 -31.31
N ASN A 438 -5.41 7.50 -32.01
CA ASN A 438 -6.28 6.86 -33.02
C ASN A 438 -6.18 5.33 -32.97
N LEU A 439 -6.83 4.71 -32.00
CA LEU A 439 -6.91 3.25 -31.89
C LEU A 439 -8.19 2.72 -32.57
N ASP A 440 -8.05 1.83 -33.55
CA ASP A 440 -9.20 1.15 -34.16
C ASP A 440 -9.57 -0.09 -33.33
N VAL A 441 -10.63 0.06 -32.52
CA VAL A 441 -11.15 -1.01 -31.66
C VAL A 441 -12.17 -1.91 -32.38
N GLN A 442 -12.67 -1.53 -33.56
CA GLN A 442 -13.78 -2.25 -34.19
C GLN A 442 -13.47 -3.72 -34.52
N PRO A 443 -12.28 -4.07 -35.08
CA PRO A 443 -11.93 -5.46 -35.34
C PRO A 443 -11.95 -6.33 -34.07
N TYR A 444 -11.53 -5.76 -32.93
CA TYR A 444 -11.58 -6.44 -31.64
C TYR A 444 -13.03 -6.65 -31.18
N LEU A 445 -13.86 -5.61 -31.26
CA LEU A 445 -15.28 -5.69 -30.90
C LEU A 445 -16.05 -6.70 -31.77
N ASP A 446 -15.72 -6.81 -33.05
CA ASP A 446 -16.30 -7.80 -33.98
C ASP A 446 -15.88 -9.22 -33.61
N ALA A 447 -14.59 -9.44 -33.36
CA ALA A 447 -14.08 -10.72 -32.89
C ALA A 447 -14.69 -11.12 -31.54
N HIS A 448 -14.87 -10.14 -30.64
CA HIS A 448 -15.45 -10.34 -29.33
C HIS A 448 -16.92 -10.74 -29.43
N ARG A 449 -17.70 -10.04 -30.27
CA ARG A 449 -19.10 -10.40 -30.56
C ARG A 449 -19.21 -11.84 -31.08
N LYS A 450 -18.33 -12.24 -32.00
CA LYS A 450 -18.31 -13.62 -32.50
C LYS A 450 -18.08 -14.65 -31.39
N VAL A 451 -17.15 -14.38 -30.47
CA VAL A 451 -16.93 -15.28 -29.32
C VAL A 451 -18.14 -15.28 -28.38
N GLN A 452 -18.76 -14.13 -28.15
CA GLN A 452 -19.97 -14.03 -27.33
C GLN A 452 -21.14 -14.80 -27.94
N ASP A 453 -21.35 -14.74 -29.24
CA ASP A 453 -22.40 -15.51 -29.92
C ASP A 453 -22.16 -17.02 -29.79
N LEU A 454 -20.90 -17.45 -29.93
CA LEU A 454 -20.53 -18.85 -29.76
C LEU A 454 -20.67 -19.34 -28.31
N LEU A 455 -20.36 -18.51 -27.31
CA LEU A 455 -20.39 -18.91 -25.90
C LEU A 455 -21.74 -18.72 -25.21
N TYR A 456 -22.49 -17.68 -25.60
CA TYR A 456 -23.68 -17.22 -24.90
C TYR A 456 -24.90 -17.03 -25.81
N GLY A 457 -24.76 -17.11 -27.14
CA GLY A 457 -25.90 -17.01 -28.08
C GLY A 457 -26.84 -18.21 -28.03
N ASP A 458 -28.00 -18.14 -28.69
CA ASP A 458 -28.88 -19.31 -28.81
C ASP A 458 -28.20 -20.37 -29.69
N ALA A 459 -27.97 -21.55 -29.11
CA ALA A 459 -27.34 -22.66 -29.82
C ALA A 459 -28.33 -23.39 -30.75
N ARG A 460 -29.64 -23.16 -30.59
CA ARG A 460 -30.69 -23.86 -31.34
C ARG A 460 -30.75 -23.37 -32.79
N LYS A 461 -30.96 -24.33 -33.70
CA LYS A 461 -31.26 -24.07 -35.10
C LYS A 461 -32.76 -24.25 -35.33
N ASP A 462 -33.45 -23.20 -35.78
CA ASP A 462 -34.91 -23.20 -35.97
C ASP A 462 -35.71 -23.68 -34.73
N GLY A 463 -35.17 -23.43 -33.53
CA GLY A 463 -35.78 -23.84 -32.26
C GLY A 463 -35.49 -25.29 -31.82
N ALA A 464 -34.73 -26.07 -32.59
CA ALA A 464 -34.34 -27.44 -32.27
C ALA A 464 -32.84 -27.58 -31.97
N PHE A 465 -32.47 -28.62 -31.22
CA PHE A 465 -31.09 -29.03 -30.99
C PHE A 465 -30.65 -30.01 -32.08
N ASP A 466 -29.84 -29.55 -33.03
CA ASP A 466 -29.15 -30.44 -33.97
C ASP A 466 -27.79 -30.89 -33.40
N ASP A 467 -27.09 -31.79 -34.09
CA ASP A 467 -25.79 -32.31 -33.65
C ASP A 467 -24.78 -31.17 -33.41
N HIS A 468 -24.85 -30.09 -34.19
CA HIS A 468 -23.98 -28.92 -34.03
C HIS A 468 -24.37 -28.08 -32.81
N SER A 469 -25.67 -27.86 -32.56
CA SER A 469 -26.19 -27.23 -31.34
C SER A 469 -25.72 -27.95 -30.07
N ILE A 470 -25.81 -29.28 -30.07
CA ILE A 470 -25.34 -30.13 -28.97
C ILE A 470 -23.82 -30.02 -28.83
N GLY A 471 -23.10 -30.07 -29.96
CA GLY A 471 -21.66 -29.85 -30.00
C GLY A 471 -21.24 -28.52 -29.38
N LEU A 472 -21.94 -27.44 -29.70
CA LEU A 472 -21.69 -26.10 -29.19
C LEU A 472 -21.96 -25.99 -27.69
N MET A 473 -23.04 -26.59 -27.19
CA MET A 473 -23.33 -26.62 -25.75
C MET A 473 -22.24 -27.35 -24.96
N VAL A 474 -21.78 -28.50 -25.46
CA VAL A 474 -20.65 -29.21 -24.85
C VAL A 474 -19.38 -28.37 -24.90
N ALA A 475 -19.07 -27.75 -26.06
CA ALA A 475 -17.89 -26.90 -26.21
C ALA A 475 -17.90 -25.71 -25.23
N ARG A 476 -19.08 -25.10 -24.97
CA ARG A 476 -19.29 -24.07 -23.95
C ARG A 476 -18.95 -24.58 -22.57
N TRP A 477 -19.51 -25.71 -22.14
CA TRP A 477 -19.23 -26.27 -20.83
C TRP A 477 -17.76 -26.62 -20.63
N GLN A 478 -17.12 -27.22 -21.64
CA GLN A 478 -15.68 -27.50 -21.59
C GLN A 478 -14.86 -26.21 -21.51
N SER A 479 -15.25 -25.15 -22.23
CA SER A 479 -14.56 -23.86 -22.19
C SER A 479 -14.66 -23.18 -20.83
N THR A 480 -15.85 -23.19 -20.20
CA THR A 480 -16.06 -22.65 -18.86
C THR A 480 -15.30 -23.45 -17.81
N ALA A 481 -15.32 -24.79 -17.89
CA ALA A 481 -14.57 -25.65 -16.98
C ALA A 481 -13.06 -25.35 -17.02
N VAL A 482 -12.48 -25.17 -18.21
CA VAL A 482 -11.06 -24.82 -18.39
C VAL A 482 -10.76 -23.41 -17.85
N ARG A 483 -11.58 -22.40 -18.19
CA ARG A 483 -11.42 -21.02 -17.67
C ARG A 483 -11.49 -20.96 -16.14
N LEU A 484 -12.32 -21.80 -15.52
CA LEU A 484 -12.44 -21.86 -14.07
C LEU A 484 -11.22 -22.47 -13.36
N GLN A 485 -10.50 -23.39 -14.03
CA GLN A 485 -9.29 -24.02 -13.49
C GLN A 485 -8.07 -23.08 -13.45
N GLY A 486 -8.04 -22.07 -14.32
CA GLY A 486 -6.93 -21.12 -14.44
C GLY A 486 -5.69 -21.72 -15.11
N GLY A 487 -4.79 -20.87 -15.64
CA GLY A 487 -3.61 -21.28 -16.41
C GLY A 487 -3.76 -21.03 -17.91
N ALA A 488 -2.88 -21.62 -18.73
CA ALA A 488 -2.90 -21.44 -20.19
C ALA A 488 -4.14 -22.12 -20.80
N PHE A 489 -5.18 -21.32 -21.07
CA PHE A 489 -6.48 -21.81 -21.56
C PHE A 489 -6.31 -22.69 -22.80
N ARG A 490 -5.54 -22.23 -23.79
CA ARG A 490 -5.33 -22.94 -25.05
C ARG A 490 -4.77 -24.34 -24.85
N ASP A 491 -3.77 -24.50 -23.99
CA ASP A 491 -3.12 -25.80 -23.77
C ASP A 491 -4.07 -26.77 -23.05
N GLN A 492 -4.77 -26.29 -22.02
CA GLN A 492 -5.77 -27.08 -21.29
C GLN A 492 -6.96 -27.45 -22.18
N TYR A 493 -7.43 -26.51 -23.00
CA TYR A 493 -8.53 -26.71 -23.93
C TYR A 493 -8.17 -27.72 -25.02
N LEU A 494 -6.94 -27.66 -25.56
CA LEU A 494 -6.42 -28.64 -26.50
C LEU A 494 -6.24 -30.02 -25.86
N ALA A 495 -5.75 -30.09 -24.61
CA ALA A 495 -5.66 -31.34 -23.87
C ALA A 495 -7.04 -31.96 -23.66
N ARG A 496 -8.05 -31.15 -23.33
CA ARG A 496 -9.43 -31.61 -23.16
C ARG A 496 -10.05 -32.10 -24.47
N ARG A 497 -9.83 -31.36 -25.56
CA ARG A 497 -10.22 -31.78 -26.92
C ARG A 497 -9.58 -33.12 -27.30
N LYS A 498 -8.30 -33.30 -26.99
CA LYS A 498 -7.56 -34.55 -27.24
C LYS A 498 -8.16 -35.71 -26.44
N GLN A 499 -8.47 -35.51 -25.16
CA GLN A 499 -9.15 -36.51 -24.33
C GLN A 499 -10.50 -36.94 -24.92
N ILE A 500 -11.30 -36.00 -25.43
CA ILE A 500 -12.60 -36.30 -26.05
C ILE A 500 -12.42 -37.05 -27.38
N ALA A 501 -11.39 -36.71 -28.16
CA ALA A 501 -11.10 -37.38 -29.42
C ALA A 501 -10.67 -38.84 -29.23
N GLU A 502 -9.89 -39.11 -28.17
CA GLU A 502 -9.28 -40.42 -27.88
C GLU A 502 -10.14 -41.32 -26.95
N ALA A 503 -11.20 -40.79 -26.35
CA ALA A 503 -12.08 -41.55 -25.46
C ALA A 503 -12.80 -42.72 -26.16
N ASP A 504 -13.09 -43.79 -25.43
CA ASP A 504 -14.02 -44.83 -25.89
C ASP A 504 -15.43 -44.23 -26.06
N ALA A 505 -16.20 -44.70 -27.05
CA ALA A 505 -17.52 -44.15 -27.36
C ALA A 505 -18.47 -44.16 -26.14
N LYS A 506 -18.48 -45.28 -25.40
CA LYS A 506 -19.26 -45.48 -24.16
C LYS A 506 -18.96 -44.48 -23.03
N ASP A 507 -17.76 -43.88 -23.01
CA ASP A 507 -17.33 -42.98 -21.93
C ASP A 507 -17.62 -41.50 -22.26
N LEU A 508 -17.91 -41.19 -23.53
CA LEU A 508 -18.22 -39.83 -23.99
C LEU A 508 -19.35 -39.17 -23.18
N PRO A 509 -20.50 -39.82 -22.90
CA PRO A 509 -21.61 -39.12 -22.26
C PRO A 509 -21.26 -38.58 -20.88
N ALA A 510 -20.62 -39.40 -20.05
CA ALA A 510 -20.19 -39.01 -18.71
C ALA A 510 -19.07 -37.95 -18.75
N MET A 511 -18.16 -38.01 -19.72
CA MET A 511 -17.04 -37.06 -19.83
C MET A 511 -17.47 -35.65 -20.29
N THR A 512 -18.51 -35.58 -21.12
CA THR A 512 -18.91 -34.35 -21.85
C THR A 512 -20.24 -33.77 -21.40
N GLY A 513 -21.03 -34.50 -20.60
CA GLY A 513 -22.38 -34.10 -20.20
C GLY A 513 -23.45 -34.45 -21.25
N LEU A 514 -23.15 -35.30 -22.24
CA LEU A 514 -24.14 -35.70 -23.25
C LEU A 514 -25.27 -36.57 -22.68
N ASP A 515 -25.10 -37.12 -21.47
CA ASP A 515 -26.14 -37.80 -20.72
C ASP A 515 -27.35 -36.90 -20.47
N GLN A 516 -27.12 -35.60 -20.24
CA GLN A 516 -28.17 -34.59 -20.07
C GLN A 516 -29.02 -34.36 -21.34
N PHE A 517 -28.50 -34.76 -22.50
CA PHE A 517 -29.20 -34.70 -23.78
C PHE A 517 -29.73 -36.07 -24.23
N GLY A 518 -29.73 -37.07 -23.35
CA GLY A 518 -30.29 -38.39 -23.62
C GLY A 518 -29.34 -39.35 -24.36
N PHE A 519 -28.05 -39.04 -24.49
CA PHE A 519 -27.08 -39.92 -25.16
C PHE A 519 -26.50 -41.02 -24.25
N GLY A 520 -26.98 -41.15 -23.01
CA GLY A 520 -26.50 -42.17 -22.06
C GLY A 520 -26.73 -43.63 -22.51
N SER A 521 -27.64 -43.87 -23.46
CA SER A 521 -27.95 -45.18 -24.05
C SER A 521 -27.83 -45.21 -25.57
N ALA A 522 -27.17 -44.22 -26.17
CA ALA A 522 -27.00 -44.12 -27.62
C ALA A 522 -26.01 -45.17 -28.17
N SER A 523 -26.14 -45.51 -29.46
CA SER A 523 -25.21 -46.44 -30.12
C SER A 523 -23.83 -45.82 -30.34
N ASP A 524 -22.78 -46.64 -30.47
CA ASP A 524 -21.42 -46.17 -30.78
C ASP A 524 -21.37 -45.31 -32.05
N GLU A 525 -22.22 -45.60 -33.05
CA GLU A 525 -22.32 -44.81 -34.27
C GLU A 525 -22.90 -43.41 -34.00
N GLN A 526 -23.96 -43.31 -33.18
CA GLN A 526 -24.54 -42.04 -32.76
C GLN A 526 -23.55 -41.22 -31.92
N LEU A 527 -22.86 -41.87 -30.99
CA LEU A 527 -21.86 -41.24 -30.13
C LEU A 527 -20.65 -40.72 -30.91
N ASN A 528 -20.20 -41.45 -31.93
CA ASN A 528 -19.12 -41.00 -32.80
C ASN A 528 -19.53 -39.84 -33.72
N ARG A 529 -20.78 -39.79 -34.20
CA ARG A 529 -21.30 -38.63 -34.94
C ARG A 529 -21.31 -37.37 -34.07
N VAL A 530 -21.88 -37.46 -32.87
CA VAL A 530 -21.93 -36.33 -31.92
C VAL A 530 -20.52 -35.94 -31.46
N ARG A 531 -19.60 -36.89 -31.28
CA ARG A 531 -18.18 -36.58 -31.01
C ARG A 531 -17.59 -35.66 -32.07
N GLN A 532 -17.81 -35.93 -33.35
CA GLN A 532 -17.28 -35.07 -34.42
C GLN A 532 -17.90 -33.67 -34.37
N ALA A 533 -19.19 -33.56 -34.07
CA ALA A 533 -19.84 -32.27 -33.89
C ALA A 533 -19.30 -31.49 -32.67
N VAL A 534 -19.06 -32.17 -31.54
CA VAL A 534 -18.39 -31.60 -30.36
C VAL A 534 -16.98 -31.12 -30.69
N LEU A 535 -16.16 -31.95 -31.33
CA LEU A 535 -14.78 -31.59 -31.69
C LEU A 535 -14.74 -30.40 -32.67
N GLY A 536 -15.65 -30.38 -33.66
CA GLY A 536 -15.81 -29.27 -34.59
C GLY A 536 -16.21 -27.98 -33.90
N ALA A 537 -17.20 -28.02 -33.00
CA ALA A 537 -17.61 -26.87 -32.21
C ALA A 537 -16.52 -26.38 -31.26
N MET A 538 -15.74 -27.30 -30.65
CA MET A 538 -14.57 -26.93 -29.86
C MET A 538 -13.51 -26.22 -30.70
N ASP A 539 -13.25 -26.68 -31.92
CA ASP A 539 -12.32 -26.01 -32.83
C ASP A 539 -12.81 -24.62 -33.24
N GLU A 540 -14.11 -24.44 -33.44
CA GLU A 540 -14.72 -23.15 -33.74
C GLU A 540 -14.55 -22.15 -32.58
N VAL A 541 -14.87 -22.57 -31.35
CA VAL A 541 -14.67 -21.74 -30.14
C VAL A 541 -13.20 -21.38 -29.98
N ARG A 542 -12.29 -22.35 -30.13
CA ARG A 542 -10.84 -22.11 -30.05
C ARG A 542 -10.38 -21.11 -31.10
N GLN A 543 -10.78 -21.27 -32.36
CA GLN A 543 -10.38 -20.37 -33.44
C GLN A 543 -10.90 -18.95 -33.20
N ALA A 544 -12.13 -18.80 -32.69
CA ALA A 544 -12.68 -17.50 -32.36
C ALA A 544 -11.91 -16.83 -31.22
N ILE A 545 -11.55 -17.56 -30.16
CA ILE A 545 -10.73 -17.06 -29.06
C ILE A 545 -9.30 -16.72 -29.54
N ASP A 546 -8.68 -17.57 -30.35
CA ASP A 546 -7.36 -17.32 -30.95
C ASP A 546 -7.37 -16.03 -31.80
N ALA A 547 -8.44 -15.80 -32.58
CA ALA A 547 -8.62 -14.60 -33.38
C ALA A 547 -8.84 -13.35 -32.51
N LEU A 548 -9.68 -13.45 -31.48
CA LEU A 548 -9.90 -12.38 -30.51
C LEU A 548 -8.59 -11.98 -29.80
N ALA A 549 -7.81 -12.96 -29.34
CA ALA A 549 -6.52 -12.72 -28.71
C ALA A 549 -5.54 -12.05 -29.68
N LEU A 550 -5.57 -12.37 -30.97
CA LEU A 550 -4.74 -11.74 -32.00
C LEU A 550 -5.10 -10.26 -32.20
N GLU A 551 -6.39 -9.92 -32.26
CA GLU A 551 -6.82 -8.52 -32.29
C GLU A 551 -6.43 -7.80 -30.99
N GLY A 552 -6.51 -8.48 -29.85
CA GLY A 552 -6.03 -7.97 -28.56
C GLY A 552 -4.54 -7.63 -28.53
N VAL A 553 -3.68 -8.36 -29.26
CA VAL A 553 -2.24 -8.01 -29.40
C VAL A 553 -2.07 -6.62 -30.00
N LYS A 554 -2.93 -6.21 -30.94
CA LYS A 554 -2.83 -4.91 -31.62
C LYS A 554 -3.23 -3.74 -30.73
N LEU A 555 -4.17 -3.96 -29.81
CA LEU A 555 -4.62 -2.94 -28.86
C LEU A 555 -3.56 -2.64 -27.79
N GLY A 556 -2.72 -3.61 -27.45
CA GLY A 556 -1.72 -3.42 -26.39
C GLY A 556 -2.41 -3.06 -25.08
N PRO A 557 -1.97 -2.00 -24.35
CA PRO A 557 -2.55 -1.59 -23.07
C PRO A 557 -4.03 -1.27 -23.07
N GLU A 558 -4.55 -0.82 -24.21
CA GLU A 558 -5.94 -0.39 -24.35
C GLU A 558 -6.93 -1.56 -24.30
N LEU A 559 -6.44 -2.80 -24.46
CA LEU A 559 -7.24 -4.01 -24.27
C LEU A 559 -7.96 -4.01 -22.91
N ILE A 560 -7.26 -3.61 -21.84
CA ILE A 560 -7.80 -3.58 -20.47
C ILE A 560 -8.96 -2.57 -20.36
N ALA A 561 -8.81 -1.41 -20.99
CA ALA A 561 -9.84 -0.37 -20.99
C ALA A 561 -11.07 -0.82 -21.78
N VAL A 562 -10.86 -1.40 -22.96
CA VAL A 562 -11.93 -1.92 -23.82
C VAL A 562 -12.69 -3.07 -23.13
N ASP A 563 -11.98 -4.03 -22.54
CA ASP A 563 -12.60 -5.16 -21.83
C ASP A 563 -13.38 -4.72 -20.59
N ARG A 564 -12.88 -3.70 -19.87
CA ARG A 564 -13.62 -3.08 -18.77
C ARG A 564 -14.90 -2.43 -19.27
N GLN A 565 -14.84 -1.64 -20.35
CA GLN A 565 -16.01 -0.99 -20.93
C GLN A 565 -17.06 -2.01 -21.37
N ILE A 566 -16.65 -3.11 -22.00
CA ILE A 566 -17.54 -4.21 -22.39
C ILE A 566 -18.21 -4.81 -21.16
N ARG A 567 -17.43 -5.12 -20.11
CA ARG A 567 -17.94 -5.68 -18.85
C ARG A 567 -18.97 -4.76 -18.19
N ASP A 568 -18.65 -3.48 -18.08
CA ASP A 568 -19.52 -2.49 -17.44
C ASP A 568 -20.83 -2.37 -18.23
N THR A 569 -20.74 -2.29 -19.56
CA THR A 569 -21.92 -2.29 -20.45
C THR A 569 -22.79 -3.53 -20.25
N VAL A 570 -22.19 -4.72 -20.14
CA VAL A 570 -22.94 -5.97 -19.88
C VAL A 570 -23.56 -5.96 -18.48
N SER A 571 -22.86 -5.43 -17.49
CA SER A 571 -23.35 -5.34 -16.11
C SER A 571 -24.54 -4.39 -15.96
N GLU A 572 -24.67 -3.42 -16.86
CA GLU A 572 -25.76 -2.43 -16.86
C GLU A 572 -26.97 -2.86 -17.70
N LEU A 573 -26.94 -4.03 -18.36
CA LEU A 573 -28.05 -4.52 -19.16
C LEU A 573 -29.35 -4.67 -18.32
N PRO A 574 -30.53 -4.35 -18.92
CA PRO A 574 -31.83 -4.61 -18.32
C PRO A 574 -31.96 -6.07 -17.85
N LYS A 575 -32.72 -6.30 -16.76
CA LYS A 575 -32.87 -7.62 -16.13
C LYS A 575 -33.23 -8.72 -17.14
N ASP A 576 -34.22 -8.46 -18.00
CA ASP A 576 -34.72 -9.45 -18.95
C ASP A 576 -33.73 -9.73 -20.09
N GLU A 577 -32.98 -8.70 -20.52
CA GLU A 577 -31.96 -8.83 -21.56
C GLU A 577 -30.73 -9.59 -21.04
N PHE A 578 -30.28 -9.27 -19.83
CA PHE A 578 -29.23 -10.01 -19.15
C PHE A 578 -29.63 -11.48 -18.94
N ALA A 579 -30.85 -11.72 -18.47
CA ALA A 579 -31.34 -13.08 -18.23
C ALA A 579 -31.44 -13.91 -19.51
N ALA A 580 -31.96 -13.33 -20.60
CA ALA A 580 -32.02 -14.02 -21.89
C ALA A 580 -30.63 -14.39 -22.41
N ARG A 581 -29.64 -13.52 -22.22
CA ARG A 581 -28.26 -13.71 -22.68
C ARG A 581 -27.50 -14.80 -21.92
N PHE A 582 -27.78 -14.95 -20.63
CA PHE A 582 -27.09 -15.94 -19.77
C PHE A 582 -27.97 -17.16 -19.43
N GLY A 583 -29.16 -17.28 -20.03
CA GLY A 583 -30.07 -18.39 -19.80
C GLY A 583 -30.60 -18.48 -18.37
N LEU A 584 -30.80 -17.32 -17.72
CA LEU A 584 -31.27 -17.24 -16.33
C LEU A 584 -32.80 -17.15 -16.27
N ASP A 585 -33.39 -17.79 -15.27
CA ASP A 585 -34.81 -17.66 -14.97
C ASP A 585 -35.06 -16.35 -14.19
N THR A 586 -35.86 -15.43 -14.74
CA THR A 586 -36.19 -14.16 -14.09
C THR A 586 -37.28 -14.27 -13.03
N SER A 587 -37.99 -15.41 -12.99
CA SER A 587 -39.10 -15.67 -12.06
C SER A 587 -38.64 -16.09 -10.66
N ASP A 588 -37.44 -16.69 -10.56
CA ASP A 588 -36.76 -16.97 -9.30
C ASP A 588 -35.80 -15.82 -8.94
N ALA A 589 -36.16 -15.02 -7.93
CA ALA A 589 -35.35 -13.87 -7.53
C ALA A 589 -33.99 -14.26 -6.90
N GLU A 590 -33.93 -15.35 -6.15
CA GLU A 590 -32.72 -15.80 -5.46
C GLU A 590 -31.78 -16.54 -6.43
N GLY A 591 -32.37 -17.40 -7.28
CA GLY A 591 -31.66 -18.04 -8.39
C GLY A 591 -31.11 -17.04 -9.41
N TYR A 592 -31.89 -16.00 -9.76
CA TYR A 592 -31.41 -14.93 -10.64
C TYR A 592 -30.25 -14.14 -10.02
N ALA A 593 -30.34 -13.77 -8.73
CA ALA A 593 -29.29 -12.99 -8.07
C ALA A 593 -27.96 -13.76 -8.02
N THR A 594 -28.03 -15.04 -7.67
CA THR A 594 -26.86 -15.94 -7.64
C THR A 594 -26.32 -16.18 -9.04
N GLY A 595 -27.19 -16.51 -10.00
CA GLY A 595 -26.79 -16.74 -11.39
C GLY A 595 -26.20 -15.50 -12.07
N ARG A 596 -26.71 -14.29 -11.76
CA ARG A 596 -26.13 -13.03 -12.22
C ARG A 596 -24.74 -12.80 -11.67
N PHE A 597 -24.53 -13.07 -10.37
CA PHE A 597 -23.21 -12.97 -9.75
C PHE A 597 -22.21 -13.93 -10.41
N ASP A 598 -22.60 -15.18 -10.60
CA ASP A 598 -21.74 -16.18 -11.25
C ASP A 598 -21.45 -15.85 -12.72
N ALA A 599 -22.44 -15.33 -13.46
CA ALA A 599 -22.25 -14.90 -14.84
C ALA A 599 -21.27 -13.73 -14.97
N LEU A 600 -21.37 -12.72 -14.08
CA LEU A 600 -20.42 -11.60 -14.06
C LEU A 600 -19.01 -12.06 -13.70
N LYS A 601 -18.89 -13.04 -12.79
CA LYS A 601 -17.61 -13.64 -12.43
C LYS A 601 -16.99 -14.48 -13.56
N ASP A 602 -17.80 -15.23 -14.31
CA ASP A 602 -17.34 -15.93 -15.52
C ASP A 602 -16.87 -14.94 -16.58
N LEU A 603 -17.61 -13.84 -16.76
CA LEU A 603 -17.24 -12.77 -17.70
C LEU A 603 -15.92 -12.10 -17.30
N GLU A 604 -15.70 -11.84 -16.01
CA GLU A 604 -14.41 -11.33 -15.52
C GLU A 604 -13.26 -12.29 -15.85
N LYS A 605 -13.41 -13.58 -15.50
CA LYS A 605 -12.42 -14.61 -15.82
C LYS A 605 -12.18 -14.78 -17.32
N PHE A 606 -13.20 -14.57 -18.14
CA PHE A 606 -13.07 -14.61 -19.59
C PHE A 606 -12.11 -13.52 -20.08
N HIS A 607 -12.31 -12.27 -19.68
CA HIS A 607 -11.42 -11.17 -20.09
C HIS A 607 -9.99 -11.38 -19.56
N GLU A 608 -9.81 -11.86 -18.32
CA GLU A 608 -8.49 -12.25 -17.80
C GLU A 608 -7.81 -13.33 -18.68
N THR A 609 -8.61 -14.27 -19.19
CA THR A 609 -8.12 -15.32 -20.10
C THR A 609 -7.70 -14.74 -21.45
N ILE A 610 -8.49 -13.82 -22.02
CA ILE A 610 -8.17 -13.15 -23.29
C ILE A 610 -6.89 -12.33 -23.17
N GLU A 611 -6.73 -11.59 -22.08
CA GLU A 611 -5.51 -10.82 -21.81
C GLU A 611 -4.27 -11.72 -21.70
N ALA A 612 -4.39 -12.84 -20.98
CA ALA A 612 -3.31 -13.83 -20.85
C ALA A 612 -2.93 -14.46 -22.20
N GLU A 613 -3.92 -14.87 -23.00
CA GLU A 613 -3.68 -15.43 -24.35
C GLU A 613 -3.08 -14.38 -25.30
N ALA A 614 -3.55 -13.13 -25.26
CA ALA A 614 -2.98 -12.03 -26.04
C ALA A 614 -1.52 -11.77 -25.63
N ALA A 615 -1.21 -11.78 -24.34
CA ALA A 615 0.16 -11.64 -23.84
C ALA A 615 1.07 -12.79 -24.32
N GLN A 616 0.63 -14.05 -24.20
CA GLN A 616 1.39 -15.19 -24.70
C GLN A 616 1.55 -15.17 -26.23
N ARG A 617 0.51 -14.73 -26.95
CA ARG A 617 0.56 -14.59 -28.41
C ARG A 617 1.54 -13.51 -28.84
N ARG A 618 1.53 -12.35 -28.15
CA ARG A 618 2.51 -11.28 -28.34
C ARG A 618 3.93 -11.79 -28.10
N ASN A 619 4.19 -12.49 -26.99
CA ASN A 619 5.52 -13.03 -26.70
C ASN A 619 6.01 -13.98 -27.81
N ARG A 620 5.13 -14.88 -28.30
CA ARG A 620 5.45 -15.76 -29.44
C ARG A 620 5.74 -14.99 -30.72
N LEU A 621 4.92 -14.00 -31.05
CA LEU A 621 5.12 -13.14 -32.22
C LEU A 621 6.47 -12.40 -32.14
N VAL A 622 6.81 -11.88 -30.96
CA VAL A 622 8.07 -11.18 -30.74
C VAL A 622 9.26 -12.12 -30.92
N VAL A 623 9.21 -13.35 -30.41
CA VAL A 623 10.28 -14.35 -30.63
C VAL A 623 10.44 -14.64 -32.13
N GLU A 624 9.34 -14.75 -32.87
CA GLU A 624 9.37 -14.95 -34.34
C GLU A 624 9.97 -13.74 -35.09
N LEU A 625 9.60 -12.51 -34.69
CA LEU A 625 10.12 -11.27 -35.28
C LEU A 625 11.60 -11.05 -34.93
N ALA A 626 11.99 -11.31 -33.68
CA ALA A 626 13.39 -11.32 -33.26
C ALA A 626 14.20 -12.38 -34.02
N GLY A 627 13.54 -13.49 -34.39
CA GLY A 627 14.03 -14.50 -35.31
C GLY A 627 14.53 -13.94 -36.64
N ARG A 628 13.91 -12.85 -37.11
CA ARG A 628 14.14 -12.17 -38.39
C ARG A 628 14.56 -10.71 -38.19
N ILE A 629 15.22 -10.38 -37.07
CA ILE A 629 15.55 -8.99 -36.70
C ILE A 629 16.41 -8.24 -37.74
N GLU A 630 17.08 -8.98 -38.62
CA GLU A 630 17.86 -8.43 -39.74
C GLU A 630 16.98 -7.89 -40.89
N GLU A 631 15.69 -8.22 -40.92
CA GLU A 631 14.71 -7.69 -41.87
C GLU A 631 14.14 -6.35 -41.36
N ASP A 632 14.21 -5.29 -42.18
CA ASP A 632 13.69 -3.96 -41.83
C ASP A 632 12.22 -3.99 -41.37
N GLY A 633 11.40 -4.85 -42.01
CA GLY A 633 9.99 -5.01 -41.65
C GLY A 633 9.77 -5.62 -40.26
N ALA A 634 10.62 -6.57 -39.85
CA ALA A 634 10.53 -7.17 -38.51
C ALA A 634 10.94 -6.16 -37.42
N LYS A 635 11.95 -5.33 -37.71
CA LYS A 635 12.41 -4.28 -36.79
C LYS A 635 11.34 -3.22 -36.54
N GLU A 636 10.64 -2.76 -37.59
CA GLU A 636 9.55 -1.80 -37.43
C GLU A 636 8.36 -2.38 -36.65
N GLN A 637 8.03 -3.66 -36.87
CA GLN A 637 6.98 -4.33 -36.08
C GLN A 637 7.39 -4.50 -34.60
N LEU A 638 8.65 -4.83 -34.31
CA LEU A 638 9.17 -4.89 -32.94
C LEU A 638 9.12 -3.53 -32.23
N LYS A 639 9.44 -2.44 -32.95
CA LYS A 639 9.31 -1.07 -32.44
C LYS A 639 7.86 -0.71 -32.08
N ALA A 640 6.91 -1.09 -32.93
CA ALA A 640 5.49 -0.85 -32.69
C ALA A 640 4.95 -1.60 -31.46
N LEU A 641 5.61 -2.69 -31.04
CA LEU A 641 5.25 -3.48 -29.86
C LEU A 641 5.95 -3.02 -28.58
N ARG A 642 6.80 -1.98 -28.60
CA ARG A 642 7.45 -1.46 -27.40
C ARG A 642 6.43 -0.79 -26.46
N PRO A 643 6.60 -0.89 -25.13
CA PRO A 643 7.62 -1.65 -24.40
C PRO A 643 7.24 -3.14 -24.19
N LEU A 644 6.06 -3.56 -24.64
CA LEU A 644 5.46 -4.86 -24.34
C LEU A 644 6.16 -6.06 -25.01
N SER A 645 7.12 -5.80 -25.91
CA SER A 645 7.97 -6.79 -26.55
C SER A 645 9.13 -7.30 -25.67
N LEU A 646 9.38 -6.72 -24.49
CA LEU A 646 10.57 -7.01 -23.69
C LEU A 646 10.77 -8.50 -23.34
N THR A 647 9.79 -9.18 -22.75
CA THR A 647 9.90 -10.60 -22.35
C THR A 647 10.14 -11.51 -23.55
N GLY A 648 9.46 -11.26 -24.67
CA GLY A 648 9.70 -12.03 -25.90
C GLY A 648 11.12 -11.82 -26.46
N LEU A 649 11.65 -10.60 -26.38
CA LEU A 649 13.02 -10.29 -26.79
C LEU A 649 14.05 -10.95 -25.86
N VAL A 650 13.83 -10.93 -24.54
CA VAL A 650 14.70 -11.61 -23.57
C VAL A 650 14.75 -13.11 -23.85
N GLN A 651 13.59 -13.75 -24.08
CA GLN A 651 13.52 -15.16 -24.42
C GLN A 651 14.22 -15.46 -25.76
N ALA A 652 14.06 -14.59 -26.76
CA ALA A 652 14.74 -14.74 -28.04
C ALA A 652 16.26 -14.57 -27.91
N HIS A 653 16.71 -13.65 -27.05
CA HIS A 653 18.13 -13.41 -26.78
C HIS A 653 18.81 -14.63 -26.13
N GLU A 654 18.16 -15.30 -25.17
CA GLU A 654 18.68 -16.52 -24.54
C GLU A 654 18.95 -17.66 -25.53
N GLN A 655 18.26 -17.65 -26.68
CA GLN A 655 18.38 -18.68 -27.72
C GLN A 655 19.21 -18.21 -28.93
N ALA A 656 19.62 -16.95 -28.96
CA ALA A 656 20.34 -16.35 -30.08
C ALA A 656 21.86 -16.39 -29.83
N GLU A 657 22.64 -16.49 -30.92
CA GLU A 657 24.10 -16.43 -30.88
C GLU A 657 24.63 -15.40 -31.90
N GLY A 658 25.83 -14.87 -31.65
CA GLY A 658 26.54 -13.97 -32.57
C GLY A 658 25.82 -12.64 -32.83
N ALA A 659 25.89 -12.16 -34.08
CA ALA A 659 25.37 -10.84 -34.48
C ALA A 659 23.87 -10.67 -34.21
N LYS A 660 23.10 -11.76 -34.24
CA LYS A 660 21.67 -11.74 -33.93
C LYS A 660 21.41 -11.50 -32.45
N ALA A 661 22.20 -12.10 -31.56
CA ALA A 661 22.10 -11.83 -30.13
C ALA A 661 22.43 -10.35 -29.83
N GLU A 662 23.46 -9.80 -30.47
CA GLU A 662 23.81 -8.37 -30.35
C GLU A 662 22.69 -7.45 -30.83
N ALA A 663 22.04 -7.77 -31.97
CA ALA A 663 20.91 -7.00 -32.48
C ALA A 663 19.69 -7.04 -31.54
N ILE A 664 19.37 -8.20 -30.98
CA ILE A 664 18.28 -8.36 -30.01
C ILE A 664 18.61 -7.60 -28.72
N GLN A 665 19.85 -7.68 -28.24
CA GLN A 665 20.30 -6.96 -27.05
C GLN A 665 20.21 -5.43 -27.25
N ALA A 666 20.58 -4.93 -28.43
CA ALA A 666 20.44 -3.50 -28.74
C ALA A 666 18.98 -3.02 -28.70
N GLU A 667 18.02 -3.85 -29.15
CA GLU A 667 16.60 -3.54 -29.03
C GLU A 667 16.11 -3.59 -27.57
N ILE A 668 16.60 -4.55 -26.77
CA ILE A 668 16.33 -4.61 -25.32
C ILE A 668 16.87 -3.34 -24.63
N ASP A 669 18.11 -2.96 -24.89
CA ASP A 669 18.74 -1.80 -24.28
C ASP A 669 18.01 -0.50 -24.65
N GLU A 670 17.55 -0.38 -25.89
CA GLU A 670 16.76 0.78 -26.34
C GLU A 670 15.40 0.84 -25.64
N ILE A 671 14.73 -0.30 -25.40
CA ILE A 671 13.49 -0.34 -24.59
C ILE A 671 13.79 0.09 -23.15
N LEU A 672 14.86 -0.44 -22.57
CA LEU A 672 15.20 -0.22 -21.16
C LEU A 672 15.70 1.20 -20.86
N LYS A 673 16.09 1.98 -21.86
CA LYS A 673 16.56 3.36 -21.70
C LYS A 673 15.52 4.28 -21.05
N ASP A 674 14.25 4.05 -21.32
CA ASP A 674 13.12 4.83 -20.79
C ASP A 674 12.44 4.13 -19.59
N ALA A 675 13.04 3.05 -19.08
CA ALA A 675 12.44 2.18 -18.07
C ALA A 675 13.07 2.37 -16.68
N ASP A 676 12.23 2.64 -15.68
CA ASP A 676 12.65 2.51 -14.28
C ASP A 676 12.57 1.03 -13.84
N THR A 677 13.60 0.57 -13.13
CA THR A 677 13.69 -0.85 -12.70
C THR A 677 13.34 -1.00 -11.24
N VAL A 678 12.35 -1.86 -10.99
CA VAL A 678 11.72 -2.11 -9.71
C VAL A 678 11.90 -3.58 -9.35
N ALA A 679 12.34 -3.86 -8.13
CA ALA A 679 12.59 -5.23 -7.67
C ALA A 679 11.97 -5.48 -6.30
N PRO A 680 10.63 -5.56 -6.19
CA PRO A 680 9.99 -5.90 -4.93
C PRO A 680 10.27 -7.36 -4.59
N ARG A 681 10.47 -7.64 -3.29
CA ARG A 681 10.82 -8.99 -2.84
C ARG A 681 9.83 -9.47 -1.79
N MET A 682 9.59 -10.77 -1.77
CA MET A 682 8.82 -11.43 -0.72
C MET A 682 9.65 -12.55 -0.12
N ARG A 683 9.64 -12.63 1.20
CA ARG A 683 10.36 -13.67 1.96
C ARG A 683 9.37 -14.43 2.81
N LEU A 684 9.29 -15.74 2.60
CA LEU A 684 8.48 -16.64 3.42
C LEU A 684 9.37 -17.29 4.49
N PHE A 685 8.90 -17.24 5.74
CA PHE A 685 9.52 -17.88 6.90
C PHE A 685 8.57 -18.94 7.45
N TYR A 686 9.07 -20.07 7.95
CA TYR A 686 8.23 -21.09 8.60
C TYR A 686 8.68 -21.32 10.05
N ASP A 687 7.82 -21.08 11.04
CA ASP A 687 8.08 -21.45 12.44
C ASP A 687 7.46 -22.82 12.78
N LYS A 688 8.26 -23.74 13.31
CA LYS A 688 7.84 -25.10 13.72
C LYS A 688 7.44 -25.21 15.20
N ARG A 689 7.55 -24.17 16.04
CA ARG A 689 7.38 -24.34 17.50
C ARG A 689 5.97 -24.70 17.98
N THR A 690 4.91 -24.54 17.18
CA THR A 690 3.52 -24.73 17.67
C THR A 690 2.71 -25.81 16.95
N GLY A 691 3.19 -26.46 15.89
CA GLY A 691 2.46 -27.58 15.23
C GLY A 691 1.05 -27.25 14.68
N ALA A 692 0.63 -25.99 14.78
CA ALA A 692 -0.61 -25.45 14.24
C ALA A 692 -0.23 -24.23 13.38
N PRO A 693 -0.92 -24.00 12.24
CA PRO A 693 -0.66 -22.84 11.39
C PRO A 693 -0.99 -21.56 12.17
N ARG A 694 0.02 -20.92 12.76
CA ARG A 694 -0.04 -19.52 13.17
C ARG A 694 0.72 -18.73 12.11
N MET A 695 0.09 -17.66 11.62
CA MET A 695 0.45 -16.89 10.43
C MET A 695 1.96 -16.63 10.30
N ASN A 696 2.58 -17.31 9.35
CA ASN A 696 3.80 -16.87 8.70
C ASN A 696 3.44 -15.66 7.81
N GLU A 697 3.55 -14.44 8.32
CA GLU A 697 3.36 -13.27 7.46
C GLU A 697 4.55 -13.17 6.50
N PRO A 698 4.33 -13.19 5.16
CA PRO A 698 5.39 -12.88 4.21
C PRO A 698 6.03 -11.54 4.59
N VAL A 699 7.35 -11.51 4.80
CA VAL A 699 8.06 -10.23 4.93
C VAL A 699 8.21 -9.70 3.52
N LYS A 700 7.43 -8.67 3.23
CA LYS A 700 7.42 -7.98 1.95
C LYS A 700 8.45 -6.85 2.05
N ASP A 701 9.47 -6.90 1.21
CA ASP A 701 10.40 -5.80 1.03
C ASP A 701 9.85 -4.94 -0.12
N PRO A 702 9.12 -3.85 0.18
CA PRO A 702 8.59 -2.98 -0.86
C PRO A 702 9.75 -2.38 -1.64
N TYR A 703 9.63 -2.36 -2.95
CA TYR A 703 10.40 -1.42 -3.73
C TYR A 703 9.72 -0.05 -3.66
N TYR A 704 10.52 1.01 -3.51
CA TYR A 704 10.02 2.37 -3.60
C TYR A 704 10.89 3.20 -4.56
N HIS A 705 10.27 3.88 -5.51
CA HIS A 705 10.90 4.90 -6.32
C HIS A 705 10.42 6.26 -5.82
N ARG A 706 11.35 7.08 -5.33
CA ARG A 706 11.05 8.41 -4.77
C ARG A 706 11.55 9.49 -5.69
N THR A 707 10.63 10.31 -6.18
CA THR A 707 10.93 11.59 -6.83
C THR A 707 10.53 12.74 -5.90
N PHE A 708 10.76 13.97 -6.34
CA PHE A 708 10.22 15.12 -5.62
C PHE A 708 8.69 15.19 -5.71
N SER A 709 8.10 14.89 -6.86
CA SER A 709 6.65 15.02 -7.08
C SER A 709 5.84 13.82 -6.60
N LYS A 710 6.42 12.61 -6.53
CA LYS A 710 5.71 11.39 -6.15
C LYS A 710 6.63 10.26 -5.65
N ASP A 711 6.07 9.42 -4.80
CA ASP A 711 6.65 8.16 -4.37
C ASP A 711 5.80 7.02 -4.93
N LEU A 712 6.44 6.07 -5.61
CA LEU A 712 5.80 4.88 -6.15
C LEU A 712 6.27 3.67 -5.37
N TYR A 713 5.34 2.94 -4.77
CA TYR A 713 5.60 1.73 -3.99
C TYR A 713 5.07 0.52 -4.72
N PHE A 714 5.87 -0.55 -4.76
CA PHE A 714 5.47 -1.86 -5.24
C PHE A 714 5.73 -2.90 -4.17
N ILE A 715 4.72 -3.71 -3.89
CA ILE A 715 4.74 -4.74 -2.86
C ILE A 715 4.29 -6.06 -3.50
N LEU A 716 5.19 -7.04 -3.55
CA LEU A 716 4.82 -8.40 -3.93
C LEU A 716 3.91 -8.99 -2.83
N GLN A 717 2.65 -9.24 -3.16
CA GLN A 717 1.66 -9.80 -2.24
C GLN A 717 1.64 -11.31 -2.25
N GLN A 718 1.70 -11.90 -3.44
CA GLN A 718 1.59 -13.34 -3.66
C GLN A 718 2.39 -13.74 -4.91
N SER A 719 2.96 -14.93 -4.88
CA SER A 719 3.47 -15.62 -6.06
C SER A 719 2.89 -17.03 -6.10
N LYS A 720 2.56 -17.51 -7.29
CA LYS A 720 2.01 -18.84 -7.55
C LYS A 720 3.05 -19.72 -8.26
N PRO A 721 2.98 -21.06 -8.10
CA PRO A 721 3.91 -21.99 -8.75
C PRO A 721 3.90 -21.93 -10.29
N ASP A 722 2.84 -21.39 -10.89
CA ASP A 722 2.70 -21.20 -12.34
C ASP A 722 3.44 -19.95 -12.87
N GLY A 723 4.18 -19.23 -12.00
CA GLY A 723 4.91 -18.01 -12.32
C GLY A 723 4.06 -16.74 -12.23
N THR A 724 2.79 -16.84 -11.84
CA THR A 724 1.90 -15.68 -11.68
C THR A 724 2.21 -14.96 -10.37
N ALA A 725 2.43 -13.65 -10.42
CA ALA A 725 2.68 -12.81 -9.26
C ALA A 725 1.62 -11.71 -9.11
N THR A 726 1.21 -11.44 -7.88
CA THR A 726 0.31 -10.34 -7.51
C THR A 726 1.10 -9.24 -6.83
N PHE A 727 1.10 -8.05 -7.41
CA PHE A 727 1.75 -6.85 -6.89
C PHE A 727 0.69 -5.85 -6.41
N ARG A 728 0.84 -5.35 -5.19
CA ARG A 728 0.13 -4.14 -4.75
C ARG A 728 0.98 -2.93 -5.04
N TYR A 729 0.38 -1.91 -5.63
CA TYR A 729 1.07 -0.65 -5.89
C TYR A 729 0.42 0.51 -5.13
N PHE A 730 1.22 1.53 -4.86
CA PHE A 730 0.77 2.81 -4.33
C PHE A 730 1.51 3.95 -5.02
N VAL A 731 0.78 4.87 -5.64
CA VAL A 731 1.27 6.14 -6.15
C VAL A 731 0.91 7.20 -5.12
N LYS A 732 1.90 7.71 -4.39
CA LYS A 732 1.71 8.73 -3.34
C LYS A 732 2.34 10.05 -3.77
N PRO A 733 1.53 11.04 -4.18
CA PRO A 733 2.08 12.33 -4.60
C PRO A 733 2.60 13.15 -3.42
N MET A 734 3.65 13.95 -3.67
CA MET A 734 4.21 14.97 -2.79
C MET A 734 4.61 14.50 -1.38
N MET A 735 4.90 13.20 -1.20
CA MET A 735 5.39 12.69 0.09
C MET A 735 6.70 13.38 0.53
N SER A 736 7.55 13.72 -0.44
CA SER A 736 8.80 14.47 -0.23
C SER A 736 8.58 15.83 0.48
N LEU A 737 7.44 16.49 0.23
CA LEU A 737 7.09 17.77 0.85
C LEU A 737 6.90 17.62 2.36
N GLY A 738 6.26 16.52 2.77
CA GLY A 738 6.08 16.20 4.19
C GLY A 738 7.42 15.92 4.89
N LEU A 739 8.31 15.17 4.23
CA LEU A 739 9.66 14.90 4.73
C LEU A 739 10.52 16.17 4.82
N ALA A 740 10.43 17.05 3.83
CA ALA A 740 11.06 18.36 3.86
C ALA A 740 10.53 19.19 5.05
N GLY A 741 9.23 19.15 5.29
CA GLY A 741 8.59 19.75 6.46
C GLY A 741 9.17 19.25 7.78
N LEU A 742 9.36 17.94 7.92
CA LEU A 742 10.02 17.35 9.10
C LEU A 742 11.45 17.85 9.26
N GLY A 743 12.21 17.96 8.16
CA GLY A 743 13.55 18.55 8.16
C GLY A 743 13.55 20.01 8.68
N VAL A 744 12.60 20.83 8.21
CA VAL A 744 12.42 22.21 8.69
C VAL A 744 12.05 22.22 10.19
N MET A 745 11.20 21.30 10.65
CA MET A 745 10.88 21.18 12.08
C MET A 745 12.13 20.88 12.91
N ILE A 746 12.97 19.94 12.47
CA ILE A 746 14.22 19.59 13.18
C ILE A 746 15.13 20.83 13.30
N VAL A 747 15.31 21.60 12.22
CA VAL A 747 16.09 22.84 12.26
C VAL A 747 15.51 23.84 13.27
N GLY A 748 14.18 24.02 13.27
CA GLY A 748 13.49 24.89 14.22
C GLY A 748 13.65 24.45 15.69
N ILE A 749 13.56 23.14 15.93
CA ILE A 749 13.77 22.51 17.24
C ILE A 749 15.21 22.77 17.71
N VAL A 750 16.21 22.39 16.90
CA VAL A 750 17.63 22.59 17.24
C VAL A 750 17.89 24.05 17.58
N LEU A 751 17.38 24.99 16.78
CA LEU A 751 17.51 26.42 17.06
C LEU A 751 16.87 26.79 18.41
N ALA A 752 15.64 26.34 18.68
CA ALA A 752 14.91 26.65 19.90
C ALA A 752 15.58 26.10 21.17
N PHE A 753 16.28 24.96 21.07
CA PHE A 753 17.01 24.32 22.17
C PHE A 753 18.37 24.96 22.48
N LEU A 754 18.98 25.66 21.52
CA LEU A 754 20.27 26.31 21.76
C LEU A 754 20.14 27.42 22.84
N PRO A 755 21.07 27.48 23.82
CA PRO A 755 21.02 28.49 24.88
C PRO A 755 21.03 29.89 24.28
N THR A 756 20.19 30.78 24.79
CA THR A 756 20.18 32.17 24.37
C THR A 756 21.48 32.83 24.80
N MET A 757 22.22 33.39 23.83
CA MET A 757 23.41 34.18 24.11
C MET A 757 22.98 35.39 24.97
N ARG A 758 23.19 35.32 26.29
CA ARG A 758 22.98 36.46 27.19
C ARG A 758 23.82 37.61 26.63
N ARG A 759 23.16 38.72 26.26
CA ARG A 759 23.87 40.00 26.10
C ARG A 759 24.64 40.21 27.40
N ARG A 760 25.98 40.19 27.35
CA ARG A 760 26.80 40.88 28.34
C ARG A 760 26.23 42.30 28.39
N ARG A 761 25.50 42.65 29.46
CA ARG A 761 25.25 44.04 29.79
C ARG A 761 26.63 44.67 29.87
N LYS A 762 27.03 45.47 28.87
CA LYS A 762 28.06 46.47 29.12
C LYS A 762 27.49 47.33 30.24
N GLY A 763 28.17 47.31 31.38
CA GLY A 763 27.73 48.00 32.58
C GLY A 763 27.44 49.46 32.28
N ALA A 764 26.43 49.98 32.97
CA ALA A 764 26.33 51.39 33.22
C ALA A 764 27.61 51.82 33.96
N ALA A 765 28.48 52.53 33.24
CA ALA A 765 29.58 53.32 33.76
C ALA A 765 29.87 54.40 32.71
N ALA A 766 29.05 55.45 32.73
CA ALA A 766 29.29 56.81 32.27
C ALA A 766 28.13 57.67 32.79
#